data_AF-A0A949G031-F1
#
_entry.id   AF-A0A949G031-F1
#
_cell.length_a   1.000
_cell.length_b   1.000
_cell.length_c   1.000
_cell.angle_alpha   90.00
_cell.angle_beta   90.00
_cell.angle_gamma   90.00
#
_symmetry.space_group_name_H-M   'P 1'
#
loop_
_entity.id
_entity.type
_entity.pdbx_description
1 polymer ?
#
loop_
_entity_poly.entity_id
_entity_poly.type
_entity_poly.pdbx_seq_one_letter_code
_entity_poly.pdbx_strand_id
1 'polypeptide(L)'
;MSPFIRPRPTSLWTAHPNRRRARRAGRGHGTSAGSRSVRGPLTLEQLEGRQVLAAFVASATYVVNTLADAGPGSLRQAIIDANAHKGPDAIDFSVAGTIALKSALPAITDSLDLDGSSAPGYAGKPVVTLDFQNNAGLVVSAGANRSVIQSLSLVDSSGAGLSLAASEVTVAGSYIGLRADGITIESNRGDGVAIVAGAHDNVIGNGDGTSSFQLSNVISGNRGNGVSIAGAGAVNNRVAMNYIGTDVSGTRRRGNGGNGVLITSTNPAFDSNDQGTWNIIRTSLVGGNVGNGIEIAGNASGVQITDSGIGTNWKILRPVPNGGSGIVVGGTAHDIAIGGFQPSIEQFDTTSSVHIGGNKGYGIEMRDLAHDVTVFNTVVGAGVGLIGPTLRKAVPLPNGKGGIAIRAGVADVAIGNGLDVPNGYSVAVSSNNGAGITIDGASGVSVEGTRIEHNAQGGIRVSGGTGVRIGTETAPNAITGNSRWGVLASGTLTNSAVSGNLISRNAGNGMILKAAQGLLVGGTENGSGNTITRNAVFGLLATGHCSGSTVEGNTVKRNAAGNMNVGNSSGLVVVEYSLILGANESVTGVRGAKGKKVVLVGSYKLENSSTLMGQWWVGDLTTGVGKAVRVNPTFSGQTVTTSLSYGPNTSAFNPAIGKNDIRVVGTYKYSESAVDGQHGVLYQGPANGVGGTWTPINVPADLAGGTVTNTIPHSTMGNLVVGNYSVEGQQVDAASAFIYDISSGEYQVFDSSWGGLNDLTSAYGVWQNGGPTSSFYTIVGGSMHEGANTAYMVDYDASTKTFSHKTFFPLETAFAGDTHFEGINAAPGGYTLSATILSGGTADAAYAYVPVNRDGGFNAAQWVPLHYPGSSFCSGDTVYQNVEMGICIVTDPVSQQSVERTYKATVTVTGGPTGGANISIPAARKGFVGPAGGARRFAQYGPTQLTTPDQLNQPIGQAKADEIARALGLDRSLCFTPEQRALFMSGNGANGSGDPQQAALVDESVNLLTNSTVNPLTRLVNGTPTRIVLGSYGLAVSKDGVWLDSLANKAEPTRRVNEVIAPGGYMDTWAQANGATESLQMLRRSVYTLQLPYGIAAQQVNVPAQLAVYRNGFDSAVVGLSMTPPLWEVNFCLIYTLDPALAAKMPAQWHPIPAEVATALLESETGRVRFSDYDWYFPTGCVVVTP
;
A
#
# COMPACT_ATOMS: atom_id res chain seq x y z
N MET A 1 -12.52 -20.28 55.36
CA MET A 1 -11.51 -20.05 56.42
C MET A 1 -11.10 -18.58 56.40
N SER A 2 -10.38 -18.11 57.42
CA SER A 2 -10.25 -16.67 57.73
C SER A 2 -9.40 -15.86 56.74
N PRO A 3 -9.58 -14.52 56.68
CA PRO A 3 -8.91 -13.61 55.73
C PRO A 3 -7.62 -12.99 56.34
N PHE A 4 -7.24 -11.79 55.90
CA PHE A 4 -6.47 -10.68 56.56
C PHE A 4 -5.70 -9.90 55.46
N ILE A 5 -5.44 -8.58 55.51
CA ILE A 5 -6.09 -7.45 56.19
C ILE A 5 -5.72 -6.13 55.44
N ARG A 6 -6.39 -4.99 55.70
CA ARG A 6 -6.02 -3.66 55.13
C ARG A 6 -4.83 -3.02 55.88
N PRO A 7 -4.16 -1.98 55.32
CA PRO A 7 -4.51 -0.62 55.79
C PRO A 7 -4.42 0.51 54.73
N ARG A 8 -4.94 1.69 55.08
CA ARG A 8 -4.53 3.01 54.51
C ARG A 8 -3.66 3.77 55.57
N PRO A 9 -3.50 5.11 55.59
CA PRO A 9 -2.19 5.73 55.32
C PRO A 9 -1.65 6.56 56.51
N THR A 10 -0.41 7.06 56.41
CA THR A 10 -0.07 8.43 56.90
C THR A 10 1.30 8.92 56.44
N SER A 11 1.31 10.20 56.12
CA SER A 11 2.37 11.16 55.82
C SER A 11 3.45 11.42 56.90
N LEU A 12 4.55 12.06 56.48
CA LEU A 12 5.32 13.16 57.13
C LEU A 12 6.86 12.96 57.30
N TRP A 13 7.60 13.91 56.70
CA TRP A 13 8.84 14.58 57.17
C TRP A 13 10.25 13.93 57.15
N THR A 14 11.14 14.56 56.33
CA THR A 14 12.57 14.92 56.55
C THR A 14 13.58 13.84 57.01
N ALA A 15 14.80 13.71 56.45
CA ALA A 15 15.81 14.78 56.32
C ALA A 15 17.06 14.38 55.47
N HIS A 16 17.80 15.40 55.03
CA HIS A 16 19.23 15.40 54.62
C HIS A 16 20.20 14.95 55.78
N PRO A 17 21.55 14.78 55.62
CA PRO A 17 22.46 15.27 54.54
C PRO A 17 23.70 14.41 54.12
N ASN A 18 24.51 14.97 53.20
CA ASN A 18 26.00 15.07 53.20
C ASN A 18 26.96 13.98 52.59
N ARG A 19 27.71 14.43 51.56
CA ARG A 19 29.21 14.45 51.39
C ARG A 19 30.01 13.12 51.55
N ARG A 20 31.01 12.80 50.72
CA ARG A 20 32.21 13.55 50.24
C ARG A 20 32.68 12.95 48.88
N ARG A 21 33.26 13.63 47.88
CA ARG A 21 34.32 14.66 47.76
C ARG A 21 35.77 14.13 47.79
N ALA A 22 36.34 13.82 46.63
CA ALA A 22 37.80 13.84 46.33
C ALA A 22 38.08 13.91 44.79
N ARG A 23 39.30 14.23 44.31
CA ARG A 23 39.85 15.59 44.09
C ARG A 23 41.19 15.56 43.31
N ARG A 24 41.36 16.38 42.24
CA ARG A 24 42.65 16.84 41.61
C ARG A 24 43.55 15.76 40.95
N ALA A 25 44.52 16.07 40.07
CA ALA A 25 44.88 17.25 39.23
C ALA A 25 45.78 16.75 38.06
N GLY A 26 45.74 17.30 36.83
CA GLY A 26 46.62 18.39 36.33
C GLY A 26 47.96 17.89 35.74
N ARG A 27 48.82 18.63 34.99
CA ARG A 27 48.66 19.74 34.00
C ARG A 27 50.08 20.09 33.42
N GLY A 28 50.24 20.34 32.11
CA GLY A 28 51.49 20.87 31.49
C GLY A 28 51.79 20.23 30.11
N HIS A 29 51.71 20.95 28.99
CA HIS A 29 52.74 21.82 28.34
C HIS A 29 53.68 21.04 27.38
N GLY A 30 53.91 21.48 26.13
CA GLY A 30 53.30 22.58 25.35
C GLY A 30 54.05 22.92 24.04
N THR A 31 53.55 23.91 23.28
CA THR A 31 54.12 24.53 22.03
C THR A 31 54.19 23.63 20.78
N SER A 32 54.01 24.07 19.52
CA SER A 32 53.45 25.30 18.88
C SER A 32 53.12 24.94 17.39
N ALA A 33 52.67 25.75 16.42
CA ALA A 33 52.43 27.20 16.20
C ALA A 33 51.33 27.35 15.08
N GLY A 34 50.78 28.51 14.67
CA GLY A 34 50.98 29.90 15.12
C GLY A 34 50.31 31.03 14.29
N SER A 35 49.58 30.76 13.18
CA SER A 35 49.00 31.80 12.28
C SER A 35 47.85 32.60 12.91
N ARG A 36 47.67 33.89 12.55
CA ARG A 36 46.81 34.82 13.32
C ARG A 36 46.10 35.94 12.52
N SER A 37 44.77 35.96 12.63
CA SER A 37 43.91 37.14 12.88
C SER A 37 43.82 38.31 11.87
N VAL A 38 42.60 38.52 11.34
CA VAL A 38 41.91 39.83 11.39
C VAL A 38 40.49 39.65 11.96
N ARG A 39 40.10 40.60 12.82
CA ARG A 39 38.97 40.61 13.76
C ARG A 39 37.57 40.52 13.14
N GLY A 40 36.68 39.77 13.79
CA GLY A 40 35.25 40.12 13.89
C GLY A 40 34.97 40.99 15.13
N PRO A 41 33.79 41.65 15.23
CA PRO A 41 33.45 42.54 16.34
C PRO A 41 33.09 41.80 17.65
N LEU A 42 33.00 42.58 18.73
CA LEU A 42 32.80 42.12 20.11
C LEU A 42 31.51 41.30 20.31
N THR A 43 31.62 40.19 21.02
CA THR A 43 30.48 39.54 21.67
C THR A 43 29.97 40.40 22.82
N LEU A 44 28.71 40.82 22.76
CA LEU A 44 28.02 41.36 23.93
C LEU A 44 27.77 40.20 24.91
N GLU A 45 28.32 40.26 26.13
CA GLU A 45 27.95 39.28 27.15
C GLU A 45 26.48 39.45 27.51
N GLN A 46 25.68 38.40 27.29
CA GLN A 46 24.28 38.38 27.68
C GLN A 46 24.21 38.35 29.21
N LEU A 47 23.87 39.50 29.81
CA LEU A 47 23.66 39.64 31.25
C LEU A 47 22.73 38.52 31.76
N GLU A 48 23.11 37.91 32.87
CA GLU A 48 22.34 36.85 33.52
C GLU A 48 20.87 37.24 33.65
N GLY A 49 19.98 36.36 33.18
CA GLY A 49 18.54 36.58 33.15
C GLY A 49 17.99 36.76 34.57
N ARG A 50 17.92 38.01 35.03
CA ARG A 50 17.30 38.37 36.31
C ARG A 50 15.82 38.00 36.25
N GLN A 51 15.47 36.84 36.79
CA GLN A 51 14.11 36.56 37.23
C GLN A 51 13.76 37.55 38.35
N VAL A 52 13.18 38.69 37.94
CA VAL A 52 12.37 39.49 38.84
C VAL A 52 11.24 38.57 39.30
N LEU A 53 11.05 38.40 40.61
CA LEU A 53 9.87 37.69 41.10
C LEU A 53 8.64 38.39 40.51
N ALA A 54 7.85 37.66 39.73
CA ALA A 54 6.52 38.11 39.37
C ALA A 54 5.78 38.38 40.68
N ALA A 55 5.38 39.64 40.90
CA ALA A 55 4.51 39.96 42.01
C ALA A 55 3.20 39.20 41.77
N PHE A 56 2.90 38.23 42.63
CA PHE A 56 1.57 37.66 42.71
C PHE A 56 0.62 38.79 43.13
N VAL A 57 0.01 39.43 42.13
CA VAL A 57 -1.19 40.23 42.35
C VAL A 57 -2.26 39.24 42.81
N ALA A 58 -2.88 39.52 43.95
CA ALA A 58 -3.90 38.64 44.49
C ALA A 58 -5.16 38.76 43.62
N SER A 59 -5.74 37.62 43.23
CA SER A 59 -6.99 37.57 42.48
C SER A 59 -8.09 38.34 43.20
N ALA A 60 -8.78 39.24 42.48
CA ALA A 60 -9.92 39.98 43.01
C ALA A 60 -11.22 39.27 42.63
N THR A 61 -12.12 39.11 43.61
CA THR A 61 -13.45 38.54 43.42
C THR A 61 -14.51 39.63 43.47
N TYR A 62 -15.25 39.82 42.38
CA TYR A 62 -16.33 40.80 42.28
C TYR A 62 -17.68 40.08 42.27
N VAL A 63 -18.66 40.56 43.06
CA VAL A 63 -19.95 39.88 43.22
C VAL A 63 -21.07 40.65 42.52
N VAL A 64 -21.67 40.02 41.51
CA VAL A 64 -22.90 40.48 40.86
C VAL A 64 -24.09 40.17 41.77
N ASN A 65 -24.70 41.22 42.32
CA ASN A 65 -25.80 41.12 43.28
C ASN A 65 -27.11 41.79 42.80
N THR A 66 -27.14 42.29 41.55
CA THR A 66 -28.34 42.80 40.90
C THR A 66 -28.40 42.41 39.42
N LEU A 67 -29.62 42.19 38.92
CA LEU A 67 -29.89 41.91 37.49
C LEU A 67 -29.96 43.19 36.63
N ALA A 68 -29.54 44.34 37.18
CA ALA A 68 -29.51 45.61 36.46
C ALA A 68 -28.43 45.62 35.35
N ASP A 69 -28.75 46.29 34.25
CA ASP A 69 -27.87 46.52 33.10
C ASP A 69 -26.55 47.24 33.46
N ALA A 70 -26.56 48.12 34.47
CA ALA A 70 -25.43 48.96 34.83
C ALA A 70 -25.51 49.43 36.30
N GLY A 71 -24.39 49.94 36.82
CA GLY A 71 -24.24 50.47 38.17
C GLY A 71 -23.64 49.48 39.18
N PRO A 72 -23.40 49.90 40.43
CA PRO A 72 -22.79 49.05 41.46
C PRO A 72 -23.52 47.71 41.64
N GLY A 73 -22.75 46.62 41.71
CA GLY A 73 -23.27 45.26 41.83
C GLY A 73 -23.85 44.64 40.55
N SER A 74 -23.80 45.34 39.41
CA SER A 74 -24.13 44.76 38.09
C SER A 74 -22.92 44.04 37.47
N LEU A 75 -23.18 43.08 36.58
CA LEU A 75 -22.13 42.42 35.78
C LEU A 75 -21.31 43.43 34.96
N ARG A 76 -21.94 44.49 34.44
CA ARG A 76 -21.24 45.56 33.71
C ARG A 76 -20.19 46.25 34.58
N GLN A 77 -20.50 46.53 35.84
CA GLN A 77 -19.54 47.15 36.75
C GLN A 77 -18.44 46.16 37.15
N ALA A 78 -18.79 44.90 37.45
CA ALA A 78 -17.82 43.86 37.80
C ALA A 78 -16.77 43.63 36.68
N ILE A 79 -17.18 43.64 35.41
CA ILE A 79 -16.25 43.54 34.26
C ILE A 79 -15.38 44.81 34.14
N ILE A 80 -15.91 46.01 34.42
CA ILE A 80 -15.11 47.26 34.43
C ILE A 80 -14.05 47.21 35.54
N ASP A 81 -14.43 46.75 36.73
CA ASP A 81 -13.55 46.71 37.90
C ASP A 81 -12.44 45.67 37.72
N ALA A 82 -12.77 44.46 37.20
CA ALA A 82 -11.79 43.44 36.85
C ALA A 82 -10.83 43.90 35.74
N ASN A 83 -11.34 44.49 34.65
CA ASN A 83 -10.49 45.05 33.58
C ASN A 83 -9.59 46.23 34.04
N ALA A 84 -9.89 46.85 35.19
CA ALA A 84 -9.07 47.91 35.79
C ALA A 84 -8.05 47.38 36.82
N HIS A 85 -8.25 46.16 37.30
CA HIS A 85 -7.27 45.39 38.06
C HIS A 85 -6.24 44.72 37.12
N LYS A 86 -5.36 43.85 37.64
CA LYS A 86 -4.29 43.21 36.86
C LYS A 86 -4.01 41.78 37.29
N GLY A 87 -4.00 40.88 36.32
CA GLY A 87 -3.89 39.44 36.55
C GLY A 87 -5.25 38.78 36.80
N PRO A 88 -5.26 37.48 37.15
CA PRO A 88 -6.47 36.67 37.11
C PRO A 88 -7.50 37.06 38.16
N ASP A 89 -8.71 37.42 37.72
CA ASP A 89 -9.84 37.80 38.58
C ASP A 89 -11.02 36.83 38.46
N ALA A 90 -11.99 36.97 39.37
CA ALA A 90 -13.21 36.17 39.41
C ALA A 90 -14.47 37.06 39.51
N ILE A 91 -15.53 36.67 38.80
CA ILE A 91 -16.86 37.28 38.92
C ILE A 91 -17.88 36.22 39.33
N ASP A 92 -18.35 36.32 40.57
CA ASP A 92 -19.39 35.49 41.17
C ASP A 92 -20.77 36.17 41.03
N PHE A 93 -21.84 35.37 41.07
CA PHE A 93 -23.23 35.83 41.06
C PHE A 93 -23.92 35.47 42.39
N SER A 94 -24.39 36.46 43.14
CA SER A 94 -25.27 36.24 44.30
C SER A 94 -26.77 36.34 43.93
N VAL A 95 -27.09 36.40 42.64
CA VAL A 95 -28.45 36.46 42.08
C VAL A 95 -28.59 35.58 40.84
N ALA A 96 -29.79 35.07 40.60
CA ALA A 96 -30.15 34.29 39.41
C ALA A 96 -31.32 34.96 38.67
N GLY A 97 -31.40 34.75 37.34
CA GLY A 97 -32.39 35.41 36.48
C GLY A 97 -31.81 35.90 35.16
N THR A 98 -32.55 36.79 34.48
CA THR A 98 -32.10 37.41 33.21
C THR A 98 -31.57 38.82 33.47
N ILE A 99 -30.34 39.08 33.01
CA ILE A 99 -29.75 40.42 32.91
C ILE A 99 -30.04 40.92 31.49
N ALA A 100 -30.91 41.92 31.40
CA ALA A 100 -31.30 42.56 30.13
C ALA A 100 -30.32 43.69 29.78
N LEU A 101 -29.39 43.42 28.87
CA LEU A 101 -28.29 44.30 28.50
C LEU A 101 -28.75 45.30 27.45
N LYS A 102 -28.90 46.56 27.84
CA LYS A 102 -29.43 47.64 26.97
C LYS A 102 -28.38 48.24 26.05
N SER A 103 -27.12 47.94 26.33
CA SER A 103 -25.94 48.27 25.53
C SER A 103 -24.94 47.12 25.60
N ALA A 104 -24.05 47.01 24.61
CA ALA A 104 -23.00 45.99 24.63
C ALA A 104 -22.19 46.03 25.95
N LEU A 105 -21.82 44.87 26.49
CA LEU A 105 -20.90 44.81 27.62
C LEU A 105 -19.50 45.29 27.20
N PRO A 106 -18.68 45.82 28.13
CA PRO A 106 -17.25 45.96 27.90
C PRO A 106 -16.65 44.60 27.53
N ALA A 107 -15.71 44.57 26.59
CA ALA A 107 -14.94 43.37 26.31
C ALA A 107 -14.04 43.05 27.52
N ILE A 108 -13.83 41.77 27.80
CA ILE A 108 -12.89 41.29 28.82
C ILE A 108 -11.47 41.46 28.26
N THR A 109 -10.55 42.06 29.03
CA THR A 109 -9.20 42.43 28.56
C THR A 109 -8.04 41.89 29.39
N ASP A 110 -8.28 41.40 30.61
CA ASP A 110 -7.33 40.60 31.40
C ASP A 110 -7.99 39.25 31.77
N SER A 111 -7.23 38.34 32.36
CA SER A 111 -7.64 36.96 32.66
C SER A 111 -8.79 36.93 33.69
N LEU A 112 -9.90 36.26 33.38
CA LEU A 112 -11.12 36.31 34.19
C LEU A 112 -11.86 34.95 34.22
N ASP A 113 -12.18 34.47 35.43
CA ASP A 113 -13.21 33.44 35.64
C ASP A 113 -14.59 34.11 35.86
N LEU A 114 -15.54 33.83 34.98
CA LEU A 114 -16.91 34.33 35.03
C LEU A 114 -17.84 33.14 35.27
N ASP A 115 -18.12 32.86 36.56
CA ASP A 115 -18.81 31.65 36.97
C ASP A 115 -20.29 31.84 37.30
N GLY A 116 -21.17 31.47 36.37
CA GLY A 116 -22.61 31.36 36.61
C GLY A 116 -23.04 30.21 37.53
N SER A 117 -22.13 29.33 37.99
CA SER A 117 -22.42 28.22 38.89
C SER A 117 -22.52 28.64 40.36
N SER A 118 -21.83 29.71 40.74
CA SER A 118 -21.98 30.43 42.00
C SER A 118 -23.42 30.92 42.27
N ALA A 119 -24.22 31.09 41.22
CA ALA A 119 -25.57 31.66 41.28
C ALA A 119 -26.57 30.83 42.11
N PRO A 120 -27.43 31.47 42.92
CA PRO A 120 -28.38 30.79 43.79
C PRO A 120 -29.39 29.97 42.98
N GLY A 121 -29.38 28.65 43.21
CA GLY A 121 -30.25 27.69 42.51
C GLY A 121 -29.59 26.94 41.35
N TYR A 122 -28.30 27.16 41.07
CA TYR A 122 -27.55 26.34 40.13
C TYR A 122 -27.58 24.85 40.52
N ALA A 123 -27.88 23.99 39.53
CA ALA A 123 -28.00 22.54 39.71
C ALA A 123 -27.51 21.78 38.46
N GLY A 124 -26.31 22.13 37.97
CA GLY A 124 -25.75 21.55 36.73
C GLY A 124 -26.36 22.10 35.44
N LYS A 125 -26.95 23.30 35.49
CA LYS A 125 -27.53 24.04 34.35
C LYS A 125 -27.47 25.54 34.63
N PRO A 126 -27.25 26.41 33.62
CA PRO A 126 -27.28 27.85 33.80
C PRO A 126 -28.56 28.35 34.47
N VAL A 127 -28.42 29.25 35.43
CA VAL A 127 -29.54 30.00 36.05
C VAL A 127 -29.41 31.52 35.88
N VAL A 128 -28.30 31.97 35.29
CA VAL A 128 -28.09 33.36 34.84
C VAL A 128 -28.21 33.38 33.31
N THR A 129 -29.01 34.30 32.78
CA THR A 129 -29.16 34.56 31.33
C THR A 129 -28.68 35.97 31.02
N LEU A 130 -27.74 36.12 30.10
CA LEU A 130 -27.34 37.39 29.51
C LEU A 130 -28.14 37.57 28.22
N ASP A 131 -29.17 38.42 28.29
CA ASP A 131 -30.01 38.81 27.17
C ASP A 131 -29.42 40.08 26.57
N PHE A 132 -28.80 39.95 25.39
CA PHE A 132 -28.08 41.06 24.75
C PHE A 132 -29.00 42.09 24.09
N GLN A 133 -30.31 41.84 23.94
CA GLN A 133 -31.28 42.75 23.32
C GLN A 133 -30.82 43.34 21.96
N ASN A 134 -30.18 42.52 21.11
CA ASN A 134 -29.52 42.90 19.88
C ASN A 134 -28.37 43.93 20.03
N ASN A 135 -27.62 43.85 21.12
CA ASN A 135 -26.28 44.42 21.25
C ASN A 135 -25.20 43.39 20.88
N ALA A 136 -23.93 43.78 20.82
CA ALA A 136 -22.84 42.82 20.66
C ALA A 136 -22.80 41.81 21.82
N GLY A 137 -22.46 40.55 21.51
CA GLY A 137 -22.30 39.48 22.50
C GLY A 137 -21.07 39.66 23.39
N LEU A 138 -20.76 38.64 24.20
CA LEU A 138 -19.58 38.69 25.07
C LEU A 138 -18.29 38.56 24.23
N VAL A 139 -17.25 39.33 24.59
CA VAL A 139 -15.97 39.34 23.88
C VAL A 139 -14.84 39.14 24.88
N VAL A 140 -13.97 38.16 24.62
CA VAL A 140 -12.72 37.90 25.35
C VAL A 140 -11.56 38.30 24.45
N SER A 141 -10.91 39.42 24.79
CA SER A 141 -9.94 40.12 23.92
C SER A 141 -8.56 39.49 23.98
N ALA A 142 -7.76 39.63 22.92
CA ALA A 142 -6.34 39.25 22.93
C ALA A 142 -5.61 39.96 24.09
N GLY A 143 -5.20 39.18 25.10
CA GLY A 143 -4.75 39.68 26.41
C GLY A 143 -5.42 38.94 27.57
N ALA A 144 -6.72 38.65 27.47
CA ALA A 144 -7.52 37.92 28.46
C ALA A 144 -7.31 36.39 28.41
N ASN A 145 -6.07 35.95 28.28
CA ASN A 145 -5.73 34.53 28.16
C ASN A 145 -6.04 33.78 29.47
N ARG A 146 -6.30 32.46 29.37
CA ARG A 146 -6.69 31.59 30.49
C ARG A 146 -8.01 31.97 31.20
N SER A 147 -8.82 32.84 30.60
CA SER A 147 -10.16 33.14 31.10
C SER A 147 -11.05 31.89 31.10
N VAL A 148 -12.03 31.86 31.99
CA VAL A 148 -13.05 30.80 32.08
C VAL A 148 -14.42 31.46 31.98
N ILE A 149 -15.25 31.01 31.03
CA ILE A 149 -16.62 31.50 30.85
C ILE A 149 -17.56 30.31 31.08
N GLN A 150 -18.22 30.26 32.24
CA GLN A 150 -18.92 29.03 32.64
C GLN A 150 -20.33 29.21 33.21
N SER A 151 -21.18 28.20 32.98
CA SER A 151 -22.54 28.08 33.53
C SER A 151 -23.50 29.25 33.20
N LEU A 152 -23.30 29.93 32.07
CA LEU A 152 -24.15 31.05 31.61
C LEU A 152 -25.08 30.66 30.46
N SER A 153 -26.18 31.40 30.29
CA SER A 153 -27.01 31.40 29.08
C SER A 153 -26.80 32.71 28.31
N LEU A 154 -26.52 32.65 27.00
CA LEU A 154 -26.12 33.77 26.14
C LEU A 154 -27.06 33.90 24.90
N VAL A 155 -27.87 34.97 24.83
CA VAL A 155 -29.04 35.05 23.91
C VAL A 155 -29.32 36.45 23.31
N ASP A 156 -29.99 36.47 22.14
CA ASP A 156 -30.30 37.64 21.27
C ASP A 156 -29.14 38.63 21.03
N SER A 157 -27.90 38.16 20.86
CA SER A 157 -26.82 39.05 20.41
C SER A 157 -26.97 39.43 18.92
N SER A 158 -26.47 40.62 18.57
CA SER A 158 -26.42 41.16 17.20
C SER A 158 -25.43 40.43 16.26
N GLY A 159 -24.60 39.54 16.81
CA GLY A 159 -23.53 38.85 16.10
C GLY A 159 -23.26 37.50 16.74
N ALA A 160 -22.00 37.17 17.05
CA ALA A 160 -21.69 35.97 17.82
C ALA A 160 -22.21 36.07 19.27
N GLY A 161 -22.63 34.96 19.87
CA GLY A 161 -22.99 34.93 21.30
C GLY A 161 -21.77 35.16 22.21
N LEU A 162 -20.65 34.52 21.85
CA LEU A 162 -19.33 34.67 22.47
C LEU A 162 -18.25 34.79 21.38
N SER A 163 -17.34 35.76 21.51
CA SER A 163 -16.18 35.94 20.61
C SER A 163 -14.87 35.79 21.38
N LEU A 164 -13.97 34.93 20.90
CA LEU A 164 -12.69 34.63 21.53
C LEU A 164 -11.52 35.07 20.63
N ALA A 165 -10.79 36.08 21.08
CA ALA A 165 -9.52 36.55 20.50
C ALA A 165 -8.33 36.32 21.45
N ALA A 166 -8.58 35.77 22.65
CA ALA A 166 -7.57 35.29 23.58
C ALA A 166 -7.21 33.82 23.32
N SER A 167 -6.15 33.35 24.00
CA SER A 167 -5.73 31.94 24.00
C SER A 167 -5.96 31.28 25.36
N GLU A 168 -5.96 29.95 25.39
CA GLU A 168 -6.15 29.12 26.59
C GLU A 168 -7.51 29.33 27.31
N VAL A 169 -8.51 29.92 26.66
CA VAL A 169 -9.84 30.20 27.24
C VAL A 169 -10.65 28.91 27.36
N THR A 170 -11.28 28.67 28.51
CA THR A 170 -12.23 27.56 28.71
C THR A 170 -13.66 28.07 28.70
N VAL A 171 -14.56 27.40 27.98
CA VAL A 171 -15.99 27.70 27.93
C VAL A 171 -16.79 26.46 28.33
N ALA A 172 -17.45 26.46 29.49
CA ALA A 172 -18.07 25.25 30.06
C ALA A 172 -19.51 25.47 30.57
N GLY A 173 -20.29 24.38 30.68
CA GLY A 173 -21.64 24.39 31.29
C GLY A 173 -22.70 25.29 30.63
N SER A 174 -22.39 25.93 29.50
CA SER A 174 -23.08 27.14 29.04
C SER A 174 -24.04 26.89 27.87
N TYR A 175 -25.16 27.63 27.83
CA TYR A 175 -26.20 27.52 26.80
C TYR A 175 -26.17 28.74 25.88
N ILE A 176 -25.84 28.55 24.61
CA ILE A 176 -25.55 29.66 23.69
C ILE A 176 -26.53 29.61 22.51
N GLY A 177 -27.43 30.60 22.45
CA GLY A 177 -28.58 30.67 21.56
C GLY A 177 -29.88 30.05 22.14
N LEU A 178 -29.80 29.46 23.33
CA LEU A 178 -30.93 28.99 24.14
C LEU A 178 -30.96 29.69 25.50
N ARG A 179 -32.16 29.97 26.03
CA ARG A 179 -32.35 30.40 27.42
C ARG A 179 -31.93 29.30 28.41
N ALA A 180 -31.77 29.68 29.68
CA ALA A 180 -31.46 28.81 30.83
C ALA A 180 -32.30 27.51 30.94
N ASP A 181 -33.50 27.45 30.36
CA ASP A 181 -34.31 26.22 30.32
C ASP A 181 -33.74 25.11 29.41
N GLY A 182 -32.80 25.45 28.51
CA GLY A 182 -32.17 24.55 27.56
C GLY A 182 -33.08 24.05 26.44
N ILE A 183 -34.23 24.69 26.23
CA ILE A 183 -35.26 24.28 25.25
C ILE A 183 -35.88 25.45 24.47
N THR A 184 -35.84 26.68 24.98
CA THR A 184 -36.35 27.90 24.34
C THR A 184 -35.25 28.55 23.52
N ILE A 185 -35.48 28.71 22.21
CA ILE A 185 -34.54 29.37 21.29
C ILE A 185 -34.68 30.88 21.42
N GLU A 186 -33.57 31.57 21.57
CA GLU A 186 -33.48 33.03 21.54
C GLU A 186 -32.18 33.43 20.84
N SER A 187 -32.26 33.40 19.50
CA SER A 187 -31.11 33.30 18.62
C SER A 187 -30.17 34.50 18.65
N ASN A 188 -28.89 34.27 18.97
CA ASN A 188 -27.81 35.16 18.52
C ASN A 188 -27.82 35.22 16.99
N ARG A 189 -27.54 36.40 16.41
CA ARG A 189 -27.75 36.68 14.98
C ARG A 189 -26.60 36.24 14.07
N GLY A 190 -25.44 35.92 14.64
CA GLY A 190 -24.32 35.23 14.03
C GLY A 190 -24.12 33.85 14.65
N ASP A 191 -22.86 33.45 14.82
CA ASP A 191 -22.48 32.15 15.40
C ASP A 191 -22.79 32.05 16.91
N GLY A 192 -22.78 30.84 17.47
CA GLY A 192 -22.79 30.66 18.92
C GLY A 192 -21.47 31.13 19.55
N VAL A 193 -20.38 30.46 19.20
CA VAL A 193 -19.00 30.82 19.59
C VAL A 193 -18.17 31.09 18.34
N ALA A 194 -17.43 32.19 18.30
CA ALA A 194 -16.49 32.52 17.23
C ALA A 194 -15.06 32.64 17.76
N ILE A 195 -14.15 31.81 17.28
CA ILE A 195 -12.70 31.86 17.54
C ILE A 195 -12.02 32.50 16.34
N VAL A 196 -11.26 33.58 16.57
CA VAL A 196 -10.67 34.41 15.49
C VAL A 196 -9.15 34.24 15.35
N ALA A 197 -8.57 34.90 14.34
CA ALA A 197 -7.15 34.78 13.98
C ALA A 197 -6.22 34.99 15.20
N GLY A 198 -5.24 34.09 15.35
CA GLY A 198 -4.27 34.10 16.44
C GLY A 198 -4.75 33.55 17.79
N ALA A 199 -6.02 33.18 17.95
CA ALA A 199 -6.54 32.58 19.19
C ALA A 199 -6.29 31.05 19.21
N HIS A 200 -5.49 30.57 20.17
CA HIS A 200 -5.04 29.17 20.24
C HIS A 200 -5.30 28.52 21.62
N ASP A 201 -5.17 27.20 21.71
CA ASP A 201 -5.35 26.41 22.95
C ASP A 201 -6.74 26.53 23.63
N ASN A 202 -7.75 27.12 22.98
CA ASN A 202 -9.05 27.35 23.60
C ASN A 202 -9.88 26.07 23.69
N VAL A 203 -10.50 25.81 24.84
CA VAL A 203 -11.34 24.63 25.11
C VAL A 203 -12.80 25.03 25.15
N ILE A 204 -13.55 24.68 24.10
CA ILE A 204 -15.02 24.79 24.09
C ILE A 204 -15.57 23.48 24.64
N GLY A 205 -15.94 23.49 25.91
CA GLY A 205 -16.51 22.40 26.70
C GLY A 205 -15.55 21.91 27.79
N ASN A 206 -15.47 20.58 27.98
CA ASN A 206 -14.65 19.98 29.04
C ASN A 206 -13.39 19.31 28.49
N GLY A 207 -12.31 19.36 29.27
CA GLY A 207 -11.08 18.59 29.02
C GLY A 207 -11.27 17.08 29.16
N ASP A 208 -10.25 16.31 28.75
CA ASP A 208 -10.25 14.84 28.75
C ASP A 208 -10.11 14.17 30.14
N GLY A 209 -9.70 14.91 31.17
CA GLY A 209 -9.40 14.35 32.49
C GLY A 209 -10.58 13.89 33.36
N THR A 210 -11.83 14.16 32.98
CA THR A 210 -12.99 13.90 33.86
C THR A 210 -13.58 12.50 33.68
N SER A 211 -13.64 11.71 34.76
CA SER A 211 -14.17 10.33 34.78
C SER A 211 -15.70 10.20 34.64
N SER A 212 -16.41 11.30 34.41
CA SER A 212 -17.84 11.33 34.09
C SER A 212 -18.06 11.96 32.71
N PHE A 213 -18.48 11.16 31.74
CA PHE A 213 -18.86 11.64 30.40
C PHE A 213 -20.16 12.45 30.49
N GLN A 214 -20.04 13.76 30.72
CA GLN A 214 -21.14 14.72 30.65
C GLN A 214 -20.79 15.81 29.63
N LEU A 215 -21.66 15.97 28.63
CA LEU A 215 -21.56 17.08 27.69
C LEU A 215 -21.85 18.41 28.40
N SER A 216 -21.01 19.40 28.15
CA SER A 216 -20.85 20.61 28.94
C SER A 216 -21.70 21.77 28.40
N ASN A 217 -21.47 22.20 27.16
CA ASN A 217 -22.23 23.29 26.55
C ASN A 217 -23.38 22.79 25.66
N VAL A 218 -24.36 23.67 25.44
CA VAL A 218 -25.42 23.52 24.43
C VAL A 218 -25.39 24.71 23.49
N ILE A 219 -24.89 24.52 22.28
CA ILE A 219 -24.60 25.57 21.30
C ILE A 219 -25.57 25.42 20.13
N SER A 220 -26.73 26.06 20.26
CA SER A 220 -27.95 25.70 19.53
C SER A 220 -28.88 26.89 19.32
N GLY A 221 -29.58 26.91 18.18
CA GLY A 221 -30.57 27.94 17.86
C GLY A 221 -30.00 29.27 17.39
N ASN A 222 -28.68 29.41 17.23
CA ASN A 222 -28.02 30.59 16.67
C ASN A 222 -28.32 30.71 15.16
N ARG A 223 -28.31 31.93 14.59
CA ARG A 223 -28.63 32.13 13.15
C ARG A 223 -27.47 31.79 12.21
N GLY A 224 -26.24 31.95 12.69
CA GLY A 224 -25.02 31.44 12.04
C GLY A 224 -24.76 29.98 12.40
N ASN A 225 -23.49 29.64 12.54
CA ASN A 225 -23.03 28.30 12.94
C ASN A 225 -23.18 28.09 14.46
N GLY A 226 -22.98 26.86 14.94
CA GLY A 226 -22.78 26.63 16.37
C GLY A 226 -21.44 27.20 16.84
N VAL A 227 -20.34 26.65 16.32
CA VAL A 227 -18.97 27.14 16.57
C VAL A 227 -18.30 27.49 15.24
N SER A 228 -17.57 28.60 15.17
CA SER A 228 -16.66 28.92 14.07
C SER A 228 -15.21 29.09 14.56
N ILE A 229 -14.25 28.61 13.76
CA ILE A 229 -12.81 28.79 13.97
C ILE A 229 -12.23 29.34 12.67
N ALA A 230 -11.65 30.54 12.70
CA ALA A 230 -11.32 31.28 11.48
C ALA A 230 -10.03 32.10 11.57
N GLY A 231 -9.33 32.21 10.45
CA GLY A 231 -8.11 33.00 10.31
C GLY A 231 -6.81 32.24 10.63
N ALA A 232 -5.67 32.86 10.32
CA ALA A 232 -4.37 32.23 10.50
C ALA A 232 -3.97 32.16 11.98
N GLY A 233 -3.28 31.08 12.36
CA GLY A 233 -2.79 30.88 13.74
C GLY A 233 -3.89 30.57 14.76
N ALA A 234 -5.14 30.39 14.34
CA ALA A 234 -6.19 29.84 15.19
C ALA A 234 -6.05 28.30 15.21
N VAL A 235 -5.14 27.81 16.07
CA VAL A 235 -4.64 26.42 16.13
C VAL A 235 -4.77 25.83 17.55
N ASN A 236 -4.67 24.51 17.69
CA ASN A 236 -4.88 23.78 18.95
C ASN A 236 -6.22 24.06 19.67
N ASN A 237 -7.23 24.60 18.96
CA ASN A 237 -8.53 24.87 19.55
C ASN A 237 -9.36 23.59 19.60
N ARG A 238 -10.00 23.33 20.74
CA ARG A 238 -10.60 22.05 21.08
C ARG A 238 -12.10 22.19 21.34
N VAL A 239 -12.91 21.70 20.41
CA VAL A 239 -14.38 21.60 20.56
C VAL A 239 -14.70 20.23 21.15
N ALA A 240 -14.67 20.14 22.48
CA ALA A 240 -14.79 18.88 23.23
C ALA A 240 -16.07 18.81 24.08
N MET A 241 -16.78 17.68 24.04
CA MET A 241 -17.93 17.42 24.92
C MET A 241 -19.09 18.44 24.79
N ASN A 242 -19.55 18.77 23.58
CA ASN A 242 -20.65 19.71 23.36
C ASN A 242 -21.91 19.07 22.75
N TYR A 243 -23.09 19.59 23.10
CA TYR A 243 -24.32 19.46 22.30
C TYR A 243 -24.38 20.61 21.29
N ILE A 244 -24.43 20.32 19.98
CA ILE A 244 -24.43 21.35 18.93
C ILE A 244 -25.60 21.16 17.95
N GLY A 245 -26.56 22.08 17.98
CA GLY A 245 -27.80 22.04 17.19
C GLY A 245 -28.91 21.15 17.78
N THR A 246 -28.72 20.67 19.01
CA THR A 246 -29.67 19.82 19.76
C THR A 246 -30.15 20.52 21.04
N ASP A 247 -31.21 20.00 21.66
CA ASP A 247 -31.57 20.37 23.04
C ASP A 247 -30.61 19.73 24.06
N VAL A 248 -30.71 20.14 25.33
CA VAL A 248 -29.98 19.56 26.48
C VAL A 248 -30.08 18.03 26.63
N SER A 249 -31.00 17.38 25.92
CA SER A 249 -31.16 15.92 25.96
C SER A 249 -30.40 15.20 24.84
N GLY A 250 -29.88 15.93 23.85
CA GLY A 250 -29.30 15.36 22.64
C GLY A 250 -30.31 14.57 21.81
N THR A 251 -31.62 14.84 21.91
CA THR A 251 -32.66 14.07 21.19
C THR A 251 -33.64 14.92 20.38
N ARG A 252 -33.74 16.23 20.64
CA ARG A 252 -34.61 17.13 19.88
C ARG A 252 -33.77 18.14 19.09
N ARG A 253 -34.23 18.44 17.87
CA ARG A 253 -33.62 19.46 17.00
C ARG A 253 -33.77 20.86 17.62
N ARG A 254 -32.64 21.57 17.71
CA ARG A 254 -32.49 23.00 18.01
C ARG A 254 -31.39 23.59 17.12
N GLY A 255 -31.43 23.24 15.83
CA GLY A 255 -30.35 23.48 14.89
C GLY A 255 -29.95 24.95 14.77
N ASN A 256 -28.65 25.19 14.65
CA ASN A 256 -28.13 26.48 14.21
C ASN A 256 -28.49 26.69 12.72
N GLY A 257 -28.54 27.95 12.27
CA GLY A 257 -28.96 28.35 10.92
C GLY A 257 -27.93 28.09 9.82
N GLY A 258 -26.65 28.00 10.19
CA GLY A 258 -25.55 27.50 9.39
C GLY A 258 -25.20 26.05 9.74
N ASN A 259 -23.91 25.77 9.84
CA ASN A 259 -23.36 24.46 10.22
C ASN A 259 -23.37 24.27 11.75
N GLY A 260 -23.14 23.04 12.21
CA GLY A 260 -22.82 22.82 13.63
C GLY A 260 -21.46 23.40 14.01
N VAL A 261 -20.41 23.00 13.29
CA VAL A 261 -19.07 23.58 13.39
C VAL A 261 -18.56 23.99 12.00
N LEU A 262 -17.93 25.16 11.90
CA LEU A 262 -17.26 25.66 10.69
C LEU A 262 -15.78 25.95 11.00
N ILE A 263 -14.87 25.30 10.27
CA ILE A 263 -13.43 25.57 10.37
C ILE A 263 -12.92 26.14 9.05
N THR A 264 -12.27 27.30 9.15
CA THR A 264 -11.61 28.03 8.04
C THR A 264 -10.22 28.54 8.45
N SER A 265 -9.72 28.12 9.61
CA SER A 265 -8.41 28.52 10.12
C SER A 265 -7.27 27.75 9.46
N THR A 266 -6.23 28.48 9.05
CA THR A 266 -4.98 27.92 8.52
C THR A 266 -3.98 27.73 9.65
N ASN A 267 -3.38 26.55 9.74
CA ASN A 267 -2.19 26.32 10.55
C ASN A 267 -0.92 26.62 9.72
N PRO A 268 -0.18 27.73 10.00
CA PRO A 268 1.05 28.07 9.28
C PRO A 268 2.29 27.32 9.78
N ALA A 269 2.15 26.54 10.86
CA ALA A 269 3.21 25.75 11.50
C ALA A 269 2.72 24.30 11.69
N PHE A 270 2.07 23.76 10.66
CA PHE A 270 1.54 22.41 10.68
C PHE A 270 2.65 21.36 10.73
N ASP A 271 2.55 20.45 11.71
CA ASP A 271 3.29 19.20 11.77
C ASP A 271 2.27 18.05 11.88
N SER A 272 2.40 17.03 11.03
CA SER A 272 1.51 15.86 11.02
C SER A 272 1.61 15.01 12.29
N ASN A 273 2.65 15.22 13.09
CA ASN A 273 3.05 14.38 14.21
C ASN A 273 2.76 15.04 15.56
N ASP A 274 2.79 16.38 15.62
CA ASP A 274 2.42 17.14 16.83
C ASP A 274 0.93 17.53 16.83
N GLN A 275 0.13 16.72 17.54
CA GLN A 275 -1.29 16.98 17.79
C GLN A 275 -1.53 18.30 18.56
N GLY A 276 -0.52 18.85 19.25
CA GLY A 276 -0.56 20.18 19.88
C GLY A 276 -0.64 21.35 18.89
N THR A 277 -0.63 21.08 17.58
CA THR A 277 -0.88 22.09 16.54
C THR A 277 -2.27 21.98 15.90
N TRP A 278 -3.06 20.95 16.21
CA TRP A 278 -4.27 20.59 15.46
C TRP A 278 -5.55 21.17 16.07
N ASN A 279 -6.49 21.66 15.26
CA ASN A 279 -7.84 21.96 15.76
C ASN A 279 -8.64 20.66 15.91
N ILE A 280 -9.11 20.35 17.12
CA ILE A 280 -9.69 19.03 17.47
C ILE A 280 -11.18 19.16 17.81
N ILE A 281 -12.03 18.46 17.06
CA ILE A 281 -13.45 18.24 17.38
C ILE A 281 -13.59 16.83 18.00
N ARG A 282 -14.02 16.77 19.27
CA ARG A 282 -13.99 15.54 20.09
C ARG A 282 -15.26 15.36 20.93
N THR A 283 -15.72 14.12 21.13
CA THR A 283 -16.78 13.75 22.10
C THR A 283 -18.04 14.61 21.99
N SER A 284 -18.33 15.13 20.79
CA SER A 284 -19.38 16.14 20.57
C SER A 284 -20.53 15.56 19.76
N LEU A 285 -21.75 16.00 20.09
CA LEU A 285 -22.97 15.59 19.42
C LEU A 285 -23.46 16.70 18.48
N VAL A 286 -23.22 16.53 17.18
CA VAL A 286 -23.42 17.57 16.17
C VAL A 286 -24.58 17.18 15.24
N GLY A 287 -25.78 17.63 15.58
CA GLY A 287 -27.02 17.19 14.94
C GLY A 287 -28.06 18.31 14.83
N GLY A 288 -29.01 18.15 13.91
CA GLY A 288 -30.15 19.06 13.79
C GLY A 288 -29.89 20.38 13.06
N ASN A 289 -28.65 20.72 12.70
CA ASN A 289 -28.30 22.01 12.08
C ASN A 289 -28.98 22.19 10.71
N VAL A 290 -29.15 23.43 10.25
CA VAL A 290 -29.78 23.72 8.94
C VAL A 290 -28.82 23.40 7.80
N GLY A 291 -27.54 23.73 7.96
CA GLY A 291 -26.45 23.32 7.07
C GLY A 291 -25.91 21.92 7.41
N ASN A 292 -24.60 21.76 7.24
CA ASN A 292 -23.86 20.54 7.53
C ASN A 292 -23.70 20.32 9.05
N GLY A 293 -23.27 19.13 9.46
CA GLY A 293 -22.84 18.90 10.84
C GLY A 293 -21.54 19.66 11.11
N ILE A 294 -20.47 19.27 10.43
CA ILE A 294 -19.16 19.92 10.46
C ILE A 294 -18.77 20.29 9.02
N GLU A 295 -18.22 21.48 8.80
CA GLU A 295 -17.64 21.87 7.52
C GLU A 295 -16.25 22.46 7.71
N ILE A 296 -15.29 21.92 6.97
CA ILE A 296 -13.90 22.38 6.89
C ILE A 296 -13.72 22.97 5.48
N ALA A 297 -13.39 24.25 5.39
CA ALA A 297 -13.46 25.00 4.13
C ALA A 297 -12.39 26.09 4.01
N GLY A 298 -12.30 26.72 2.84
CA GLY A 298 -11.21 27.65 2.53
C GLY A 298 -9.90 26.89 2.42
N ASN A 299 -8.82 27.40 3.03
CA ASN A 299 -7.51 26.75 3.05
C ASN A 299 -7.21 26.12 4.42
N ALA A 300 -8.24 25.61 5.12
CA ALA A 300 -8.07 25.11 6.49
C ALA A 300 -7.11 23.91 6.55
N SER A 301 -6.25 23.88 7.57
CA SER A 301 -5.22 22.84 7.73
C SER A 301 -5.02 22.40 9.17
N GLY A 302 -4.64 21.13 9.36
CA GLY A 302 -4.40 20.52 10.67
C GLY A 302 -5.67 20.40 11.51
N VAL A 303 -6.60 19.53 11.08
CA VAL A 303 -7.89 19.35 11.76
C VAL A 303 -8.17 17.88 12.03
N GLN A 304 -8.49 17.54 13.29
CA GLN A 304 -8.94 16.19 13.66
C GLN A 304 -10.41 16.21 14.10
N ILE A 305 -11.21 15.31 13.52
CA ILE A 305 -12.54 14.96 14.01
C ILE A 305 -12.46 13.55 14.57
N THR A 306 -12.73 13.37 15.86
CA THR A 306 -12.55 12.09 16.56
C THR A 306 -13.70 11.83 17.53
N ASP A 307 -14.03 10.55 17.74
CA ASP A 307 -14.86 10.05 18.85
C ASP A 307 -16.12 10.91 19.10
N SER A 308 -16.91 11.14 18.04
CA SER A 308 -18.01 12.12 18.00
C SER A 308 -19.20 11.59 17.20
N GLY A 309 -20.42 12.06 17.54
CA GLY A 309 -21.67 11.66 16.88
C GLY A 309 -22.25 12.75 16.00
N ILE A 310 -22.33 12.51 14.69
CA ILE A 310 -22.76 13.51 13.69
C ILE A 310 -24.07 13.08 13.00
N GLY A 311 -25.12 13.90 13.15
CA GLY A 311 -26.47 13.67 12.59
C GLY A 311 -27.36 12.72 13.41
N THR A 312 -26.90 12.33 14.59
CA THR A 312 -27.49 11.30 15.45
C THR A 312 -27.80 11.84 16.86
N ASN A 313 -28.42 11.02 17.71
CA ASN A 313 -28.62 11.29 19.14
C ASN A 313 -27.45 10.73 19.99
N TRP A 314 -27.33 11.15 21.25
CA TRP A 314 -26.22 10.71 22.14
C TRP A 314 -26.12 9.19 22.36
N LYS A 315 -27.20 8.44 22.12
CA LYS A 315 -27.18 6.98 22.19
C LYS A 315 -26.68 6.32 20.90
N ILE A 316 -26.57 7.07 19.81
CA ILE A 316 -26.24 6.60 18.46
C ILE A 316 -27.23 5.52 17.98
N LEU A 317 -28.52 5.74 18.25
CA LEU A 317 -29.63 4.83 17.92
C LEU A 317 -30.80 5.52 17.20
N ARG A 318 -30.80 6.85 17.10
CA ARG A 318 -31.87 7.63 16.43
C ARG A 318 -31.26 8.84 15.72
N PRO A 319 -31.70 9.16 14.48
CA PRO A 319 -31.20 10.32 13.76
C PRO A 319 -31.70 11.63 14.41
N VAL A 320 -30.82 12.63 14.44
CA VAL A 320 -31.14 14.04 14.64
C VAL A 320 -30.55 14.81 13.44
N PRO A 321 -31.21 14.77 12.26
CA PRO A 321 -30.59 15.10 10.98
C PRO A 321 -30.05 16.52 10.88
N ASN A 322 -28.79 16.67 10.46
CA ASN A 322 -28.33 17.90 9.84
C ASN A 322 -28.97 18.05 8.43
N GLY A 323 -29.20 19.29 7.99
CA GLY A 323 -29.89 19.58 6.74
C GLY A 323 -29.03 19.38 5.48
N GLY A 324 -27.70 19.47 5.63
CA GLY A 324 -26.69 19.13 4.63
C GLY A 324 -26.09 17.73 4.86
N SER A 325 -24.80 17.59 4.52
CA SER A 325 -23.99 16.39 4.79
C SER A 325 -23.51 16.37 6.24
N GLY A 326 -23.05 15.22 6.73
CA GLY A 326 -22.54 15.07 8.10
C GLY A 326 -21.26 15.87 8.32
N ILE A 327 -20.21 15.50 7.59
CA ILE A 327 -18.93 16.21 7.51
C ILE A 327 -18.71 16.65 6.06
N VAL A 328 -18.26 17.89 5.86
CA VAL A 328 -17.82 18.41 4.55
C VAL A 328 -16.37 18.87 4.65
N VAL A 329 -15.57 18.55 3.62
CA VAL A 329 -14.23 19.10 3.41
C VAL A 329 -14.20 19.74 2.02
N GLY A 330 -13.82 21.01 1.92
CA GLY A 330 -13.86 21.78 0.67
C GLY A 330 -12.88 22.95 0.62
N GLY A 331 -12.99 23.78 -0.42
CA GLY A 331 -11.94 24.74 -0.77
C GLY A 331 -10.65 24.04 -1.17
N THR A 332 -9.54 24.43 -0.56
CA THR A 332 -8.21 23.81 -0.63
C THR A 332 -7.80 23.26 0.75
N ALA A 333 -8.77 22.80 1.56
CA ALA A 333 -8.48 22.28 2.89
C ALA A 333 -7.68 20.96 2.83
N HIS A 334 -6.69 20.83 3.72
CA HIS A 334 -5.71 19.75 3.72
C HIS A 334 -5.27 19.33 5.12
N ASP A 335 -4.56 18.21 5.25
CA ASP A 335 -4.12 17.65 6.53
C ASP A 335 -5.28 17.41 7.50
N ILE A 336 -6.25 16.62 7.05
CA ILE A 336 -7.52 16.39 7.74
C ILE A 336 -7.62 14.93 8.19
N ALA A 337 -7.76 14.71 9.50
CA ALA A 337 -8.00 13.41 10.10
C ALA A 337 -9.48 13.27 10.50
N ILE A 338 -10.17 12.26 9.98
CA ILE A 338 -11.51 11.86 10.42
C ILE A 338 -11.38 10.46 11.03
N GLY A 339 -11.19 10.41 12.35
CA GLY A 339 -10.86 9.19 13.10
C GLY A 339 -10.03 9.45 14.35
N GLY A 340 -10.00 8.45 15.23
CA GLY A 340 -9.12 8.37 16.39
C GLY A 340 -9.43 7.14 17.25
N PHE A 341 -8.78 7.00 18.41
CA PHE A 341 -8.78 5.75 19.20
C PHE A 341 -9.11 5.95 20.70
N GLN A 342 -9.37 7.18 21.14
CA GLN A 342 -9.54 7.52 22.56
C GLN A 342 -11.03 7.43 22.98
N PRO A 343 -11.37 7.06 24.23
CA PRO A 343 -12.77 6.84 24.64
C PRO A 343 -13.77 7.96 24.27
N SER A 344 -14.91 7.55 23.72
CA SER A 344 -15.97 8.41 23.17
C SER A 344 -17.09 8.70 24.19
N ILE A 345 -18.15 9.39 23.74
CA ILE A 345 -19.39 9.66 24.51
C ILE A 345 -20.18 8.37 24.81
N GLU A 346 -19.96 7.29 24.06
CA GLU A 346 -20.74 6.05 24.22
C GLU A 346 -20.40 5.26 25.49
N GLN A 347 -21.38 5.07 26.38
CA GLN A 347 -21.30 4.10 27.48
C GLN A 347 -21.37 2.62 26.99
N PHE A 348 -21.52 2.39 25.67
CA PHE A 348 -21.86 1.08 25.10
C PHE A 348 -21.02 0.68 23.87
N ASP A 349 -20.14 1.57 23.38
CA ASP A 349 -19.18 1.24 22.34
C ASP A 349 -17.81 1.03 23.00
N THR A 350 -17.24 -0.17 22.86
CA THR A 350 -15.90 -0.49 23.36
C THR A 350 -14.80 -0.18 22.33
N THR A 351 -15.18 0.43 21.21
CA THR A 351 -14.34 0.75 20.06
C THR A 351 -14.57 2.20 19.67
N SER A 352 -13.89 3.11 20.40
CA SER A 352 -13.75 4.54 20.12
C SER A 352 -13.88 4.84 18.62
N SER A 353 -14.93 5.54 18.18
CA SER A 353 -15.22 5.72 16.74
C SER A 353 -15.93 7.05 16.45
N VAL A 354 -15.72 7.59 15.25
CA VAL A 354 -16.58 8.66 14.73
C VAL A 354 -17.84 8.03 14.11
N HIS A 355 -19.03 8.42 14.56
CA HIS A 355 -20.31 7.85 14.11
C HIS A 355 -21.11 8.90 13.31
N ILE A 356 -21.33 8.65 12.01
CA ILE A 356 -21.90 9.64 11.07
C ILE A 356 -23.14 9.06 10.38
N GLY A 357 -24.33 9.44 10.82
CA GLY A 357 -25.58 8.86 10.35
C GLY A 357 -26.77 9.80 10.39
N GLY A 358 -27.79 9.53 9.58
CA GLY A 358 -29.07 10.26 9.59
C GLY A 358 -29.04 11.64 8.91
N ASN A 359 -27.93 12.05 8.29
CA ASN A 359 -27.82 13.35 7.62
C ASN A 359 -28.55 13.34 6.27
N LYS A 360 -29.11 14.48 5.82
CA LYS A 360 -29.83 14.53 4.53
C LYS A 360 -28.91 14.43 3.31
N GLY A 361 -27.67 14.91 3.45
CA GLY A 361 -26.61 14.80 2.45
C GLY A 361 -25.91 13.44 2.49
N TYR A 362 -24.59 13.44 2.34
CA TYR A 362 -23.76 12.27 2.61
C TYR A 362 -23.41 12.20 4.10
N GLY A 363 -22.79 11.10 4.53
CA GLY A 363 -22.05 11.08 5.79
C GLY A 363 -20.83 12.01 5.71
N ILE A 364 -19.93 11.74 4.75
CA ILE A 364 -18.76 12.59 4.46
C ILE A 364 -18.82 13.03 2.98
N GLU A 365 -18.56 14.31 2.71
CA GLU A 365 -18.48 14.86 1.35
C GLU A 365 -17.23 15.74 1.18
N MET A 366 -16.25 15.23 0.43
CA MET A 366 -15.00 15.93 0.08
C MET A 366 -15.15 16.53 -1.31
N ARG A 367 -14.85 17.82 -1.46
CA ARG A 367 -15.14 18.59 -2.68
C ARG A 367 -14.10 19.66 -2.99
N ASP A 368 -14.33 20.34 -4.12
CA ASP A 368 -13.54 21.44 -4.64
C ASP A 368 -12.08 21.01 -4.96
N LEU A 369 -11.08 21.43 -4.20
CA LEU A 369 -9.65 21.10 -4.36
C LEU A 369 -9.02 20.63 -3.03
N ALA A 370 -9.80 19.99 -2.16
CA ALA A 370 -9.28 19.41 -0.91
C ALA A 370 -8.25 18.29 -1.18
N HIS A 371 -7.27 18.12 -0.29
CA HIS A 371 -6.27 17.04 -0.38
C HIS A 371 -5.83 16.52 1.01
N ASP A 372 -4.97 15.51 1.06
CA ASP A 372 -4.41 14.92 2.30
C ASP A 372 -5.46 14.61 3.40
N VAL A 373 -6.58 13.98 3.00
CA VAL A 373 -7.67 13.62 3.91
C VAL A 373 -7.59 12.13 4.28
N THR A 374 -7.40 11.84 5.57
CA THR A 374 -7.36 10.46 6.08
C THR A 374 -8.61 10.13 6.88
N VAL A 375 -9.38 9.12 6.47
CA VAL A 375 -10.57 8.62 7.16
C VAL A 375 -10.28 7.24 7.73
N PHE A 376 -10.36 7.10 9.06
CA PHE A 376 -10.08 5.86 9.79
C PHE A 376 -10.97 5.78 11.04
N ASN A 377 -11.09 4.59 11.64
CA ASN A 377 -11.89 4.30 12.83
C ASN A 377 -13.26 5.02 12.87
N THR A 378 -14.01 4.88 11.78
CA THR A 378 -15.21 5.69 11.47
C THR A 378 -16.35 4.81 10.92
N VAL A 379 -17.55 5.04 11.42
CA VAL A 379 -18.80 4.36 11.04
C VAL A 379 -19.72 5.34 10.32
N VAL A 380 -20.14 5.01 9.09
CA VAL A 380 -20.93 5.90 8.22
C VAL A 380 -22.22 5.22 7.76
N GLY A 381 -23.36 5.72 8.24
CA GLY A 381 -24.71 5.26 7.89
C GLY A 381 -25.32 4.21 8.82
N ALA A 382 -24.58 3.80 9.85
CA ALA A 382 -25.04 2.93 10.92
C ALA A 382 -24.77 3.56 12.30
N GLY A 383 -25.45 3.07 13.32
CA GLY A 383 -25.23 3.40 14.73
C GLY A 383 -25.00 2.16 15.58
N VAL A 384 -24.70 2.36 16.86
CA VAL A 384 -24.18 1.31 17.75
C VAL A 384 -25.09 0.08 17.83
N GLY A 385 -24.47 -1.09 17.75
CA GLY A 385 -25.07 -2.39 18.03
C GLY A 385 -24.12 -3.17 18.93
N LEU A 386 -24.64 -3.80 19.99
CA LEU A 386 -23.83 -4.39 21.05
C LEU A 386 -22.77 -5.38 20.55
N ILE A 387 -21.51 -4.95 20.68
CA ILE A 387 -20.25 -5.72 20.67
C ILE A 387 -19.82 -6.31 19.31
N GLY A 388 -18.68 -5.80 18.80
CA GLY A 388 -17.77 -6.53 17.90
C GLY A 388 -18.09 -6.51 16.40
N PRO A 389 -17.27 -7.20 15.57
CA PRO A 389 -17.20 -7.03 14.11
C PRO A 389 -18.39 -7.60 13.32
N THR A 390 -19.57 -7.71 13.92
CA THR A 390 -20.80 -8.05 13.19
C THR A 390 -21.88 -6.99 13.38
N LEU A 391 -21.90 -6.02 12.45
CA LEU A 391 -22.99 -5.04 12.22
C LEU A 391 -24.40 -5.67 12.00
N ARG A 392 -24.53 -7.00 12.10
CA ARG A 392 -25.79 -7.78 12.10
C ARG A 392 -26.81 -7.35 13.17
N LYS A 393 -26.42 -6.48 14.10
CA LYS A 393 -27.28 -5.84 15.13
C LYS A 393 -27.12 -4.31 15.20
N ALA A 394 -26.37 -3.70 14.28
CA ALA A 394 -26.25 -2.25 14.22
C ALA A 394 -27.59 -1.61 13.79
N VAL A 395 -27.89 -0.42 14.30
CA VAL A 395 -29.11 0.30 13.91
C VAL A 395 -28.82 1.08 12.62
N PRO A 396 -29.61 0.91 11.53
CA PRO A 396 -29.47 1.73 10.34
C PRO A 396 -29.74 3.21 10.66
N LEU A 397 -28.76 4.07 10.35
CA LEU A 397 -28.86 5.53 10.42
C LEU A 397 -28.53 6.10 9.04
N PRO A 398 -29.33 5.79 7.99
CA PRO A 398 -29.00 6.10 6.60
C PRO A 398 -28.73 7.59 6.38
N ASN A 399 -27.57 7.91 5.80
CA ASN A 399 -27.37 9.23 5.19
C ASN A 399 -28.06 9.27 3.81
N GLY A 400 -28.67 10.40 3.47
CA GLY A 400 -29.65 10.54 2.40
C GLY A 400 -29.11 10.39 0.97
N LYS A 401 -27.88 10.83 0.69
CA LYS A 401 -27.24 10.76 -0.63
C LYS A 401 -26.24 9.60 -0.80
N GLY A 402 -25.76 9.02 0.29
CA GLY A 402 -24.69 8.00 0.30
C GLY A 402 -23.81 8.10 1.54
N GLY A 403 -22.84 7.20 1.68
CA GLY A 403 -21.90 7.19 2.80
C GLY A 403 -20.83 8.28 2.67
N ILE A 404 -19.86 8.05 1.80
CA ILE A 404 -18.73 8.94 1.51
C ILE A 404 -18.76 9.37 0.04
N ALA A 405 -18.55 10.65 -0.23
CA ALA A 405 -18.37 11.19 -1.58
C ALA A 405 -17.04 11.94 -1.70
N ILE A 406 -16.31 11.66 -2.77
CA ILE A 406 -15.07 12.34 -3.19
C ILE A 406 -15.33 12.88 -4.60
N ARG A 407 -15.29 14.20 -4.76
CA ARG A 407 -15.59 14.92 -6.02
C ARG A 407 -14.34 15.13 -6.89
N ALA A 408 -14.57 15.61 -8.11
CA ALA A 408 -13.51 15.92 -9.05
C ALA A 408 -12.70 17.11 -8.53
N GLY A 409 -11.38 17.03 -8.70
CA GLY A 409 -10.43 18.01 -8.15
C GLY A 409 -9.87 17.64 -6.76
N VAL A 410 -10.51 16.73 -6.03
CA VAL A 410 -9.99 16.24 -4.73
C VAL A 410 -8.84 15.26 -4.97
N ALA A 411 -7.78 15.36 -4.17
CA ALA A 411 -6.58 14.54 -4.24
C ALA A 411 -6.28 13.79 -2.92
N ASP A 412 -5.41 12.77 -3.00
CA ASP A 412 -4.68 12.16 -1.88
C ASP A 412 -5.53 11.85 -0.63
N VAL A 413 -6.64 11.13 -0.86
CA VAL A 413 -7.58 10.68 0.17
C VAL A 413 -7.32 9.22 0.54
N ALA A 414 -7.06 8.93 1.82
CA ALA A 414 -6.91 7.57 2.32
C ALA A 414 -8.11 7.15 3.18
N ILE A 415 -8.92 6.21 2.71
CA ILE A 415 -10.03 5.61 3.48
C ILE A 415 -9.61 4.24 4.01
N GLY A 416 -9.62 4.09 5.33
CA GLY A 416 -9.33 2.86 6.06
C GLY A 416 -7.86 2.42 6.09
N ASN A 417 -7.01 3.04 5.26
CA ASN A 417 -5.56 3.23 5.40
C ASN A 417 -4.68 2.03 5.84
N GLY A 418 -5.17 0.79 5.73
CA GLY A 418 -4.45 -0.41 6.15
C GLY A 418 -4.24 -0.56 7.66
N LEU A 419 -4.87 0.25 8.52
CA LEU A 419 -4.71 0.14 9.98
C LEU A 419 -5.39 -1.13 10.53
N ASP A 420 -4.59 -2.05 11.06
CA ASP A 420 -5.06 -3.18 11.88
C ASP A 420 -5.66 -2.68 13.20
N VAL A 421 -6.98 -2.43 13.18
CA VAL A 421 -7.77 -2.21 14.40
C VAL A 421 -8.13 -3.56 15.04
N PRO A 422 -8.35 -3.67 16.37
CA PRO A 422 -8.60 -4.95 17.07
C PRO A 422 -9.82 -5.78 16.63
N ASN A 423 -10.55 -5.34 15.61
CA ASN A 423 -11.73 -5.99 15.06
C ASN A 423 -11.70 -6.13 13.51
N GLY A 424 -10.54 -5.88 12.86
CA GLY A 424 -10.24 -6.30 11.49
C GLY A 424 -10.80 -5.48 10.32
N TYR A 425 -11.51 -4.37 10.57
CA TYR A 425 -11.84 -3.35 9.56
C TYR A 425 -11.83 -1.98 10.22
N SER A 426 -11.05 -1.04 9.69
CA SER A 426 -10.85 0.30 10.25
C SER A 426 -11.97 1.28 9.90
N VAL A 427 -12.69 1.09 8.79
CA VAL A 427 -13.83 1.95 8.39
C VAL A 427 -15.03 1.08 8.01
N ALA A 428 -16.22 1.49 8.42
CA ALA A 428 -17.47 0.81 8.14
C ALA A 428 -18.49 1.76 7.45
N VAL A 429 -18.78 1.52 6.17
CA VAL A 429 -19.74 2.31 5.38
C VAL A 429 -20.97 1.47 5.08
N SER A 430 -22.00 1.59 5.93
CA SER A 430 -23.14 0.68 5.96
C SER A 430 -24.49 1.39 5.82
N SER A 431 -25.45 0.71 5.18
CA SER A 431 -26.88 1.05 5.27
C SER A 431 -27.30 2.45 4.79
N ASN A 432 -26.49 3.12 3.94
CA ASN A 432 -26.83 4.44 3.39
C ASN A 432 -27.84 4.34 2.23
N ASN A 433 -28.61 5.41 1.99
CA ASN A 433 -29.62 5.46 0.90
C ASN A 433 -28.99 5.58 -0.51
N GLY A 434 -27.72 5.94 -0.59
CA GLY A 434 -26.95 6.05 -1.83
C GLY A 434 -26.06 4.85 -2.11
N ALA A 435 -24.93 5.11 -2.78
CA ALA A 435 -23.79 4.22 -2.72
C ALA A 435 -23.08 4.35 -1.36
N GLY A 436 -22.30 3.34 -0.96
CA GLY A 436 -21.41 3.42 0.19
C GLY A 436 -20.35 4.50 -0.04
N ILE A 437 -19.47 4.29 -1.02
CA ILE A 437 -18.44 5.25 -1.42
C ILE A 437 -18.64 5.66 -2.88
N THR A 438 -18.51 6.96 -3.17
CA THR A 438 -18.54 7.51 -4.54
C THR A 438 -17.26 8.30 -4.78
N ILE A 439 -16.52 7.94 -5.85
CA ILE A 439 -15.31 8.60 -6.33
C ILE A 439 -15.61 9.09 -7.76
N ASP A 440 -15.35 10.35 -8.05
CA ASP A 440 -15.79 11.02 -9.28
C ASP A 440 -14.67 11.97 -9.73
N GLY A 441 -13.84 11.61 -10.70
CA GLY A 441 -12.77 12.47 -11.24
C GLY A 441 -11.64 12.87 -10.26
N ALA A 442 -11.40 12.09 -9.21
CA ALA A 442 -10.41 12.36 -8.16
C ALA A 442 -9.04 11.71 -8.41
N SER A 443 -7.99 12.18 -7.73
CA SER A 443 -6.64 11.62 -7.78
C SER A 443 -6.16 11.06 -6.43
N GLY A 444 -5.22 10.12 -6.43
CA GLY A 444 -4.54 9.67 -5.21
C GLY A 444 -5.41 8.94 -4.18
N VAL A 445 -6.63 8.54 -4.54
CA VAL A 445 -7.59 7.95 -3.59
C VAL A 445 -7.28 6.48 -3.29
N SER A 446 -7.07 6.11 -2.03
CA SER A 446 -7.10 4.72 -1.57
C SER A 446 -8.35 4.40 -0.73
N VAL A 447 -8.86 3.18 -0.91
CA VAL A 447 -9.92 2.57 -0.09
C VAL A 447 -9.44 1.18 0.29
N GLU A 448 -9.03 1.01 1.54
CA GLU A 448 -8.28 -0.15 2.04
C GLU A 448 -8.81 -0.53 3.43
N GLY A 449 -8.77 -1.82 3.80
CA GLY A 449 -9.21 -2.29 5.12
C GLY A 449 -10.67 -1.95 5.49
N THR A 450 -11.51 -1.61 4.50
CA THR A 450 -12.83 -0.99 4.70
C THR A 450 -13.96 -1.99 4.46
N ARG A 451 -14.99 -1.94 5.31
CA ARG A 451 -16.21 -2.74 5.19
C ARG A 451 -17.34 -1.90 4.61
N ILE A 452 -17.93 -2.34 3.49
CA ILE A 452 -18.87 -1.54 2.70
C ILE A 452 -20.10 -2.40 2.38
N GLU A 453 -21.19 -2.22 3.13
CA GLU A 453 -22.31 -3.17 3.10
C GLU A 453 -23.72 -2.57 3.18
N HIS A 454 -24.68 -3.30 2.62
CA HIS A 454 -26.11 -3.01 2.76
C HIS A 454 -26.56 -1.60 2.30
N ASN A 455 -25.74 -0.90 1.51
CA ASN A 455 -26.09 0.41 0.94
C ASN A 455 -27.10 0.22 -0.21
N ALA A 456 -28.12 1.09 -0.24
CA ALA A 456 -29.34 0.93 -1.06
C ALA A 456 -29.12 1.12 -2.57
N GLN A 457 -27.95 1.61 -3.00
CA GLN A 457 -27.49 1.51 -4.38
C GLN A 457 -26.40 0.44 -4.51
N GLY A 458 -25.16 0.74 -4.13
CA GLY A 458 -24.04 -0.19 -4.30
C GLY A 458 -22.90 0.10 -3.33
N GLY A 459 -21.89 -0.76 -3.31
CA GLY A 459 -20.74 -0.60 -2.40
C GLY A 459 -19.90 0.62 -2.78
N ILE A 460 -19.12 0.51 -3.85
CA ILE A 460 -18.30 1.60 -4.39
C ILE A 460 -18.75 1.95 -5.81
N ARG A 461 -18.76 3.24 -6.13
CA ARG A 461 -18.78 3.76 -7.50
C ARG A 461 -17.50 4.58 -7.77
N VAL A 462 -16.89 4.37 -8.94
CA VAL A 462 -15.82 5.19 -9.50
C VAL A 462 -16.23 5.70 -10.89
N SER A 463 -16.07 7.00 -11.12
CA SER A 463 -16.36 7.67 -12.39
C SER A 463 -15.19 8.59 -12.77
N GLY A 464 -14.20 7.99 -13.44
CA GLY A 464 -12.91 8.63 -13.76
C GLY A 464 -12.00 8.85 -12.55
N GLY A 465 -10.71 9.05 -12.82
CA GLY A 465 -9.71 9.38 -11.80
C GLY A 465 -8.30 8.91 -12.15
N THR A 466 -7.31 9.28 -11.31
CA THR A 466 -5.91 8.87 -11.49
C THR A 466 -5.34 8.29 -10.20
N GLY A 467 -4.81 7.07 -10.26
CA GLY A 467 -4.22 6.40 -9.11
C GLY A 467 -5.24 5.88 -8.09
N VAL A 468 -6.51 5.70 -8.46
CA VAL A 468 -7.56 5.21 -7.55
C VAL A 468 -7.30 3.74 -7.20
N ARG A 469 -7.09 3.42 -5.93
CA ARG A 469 -6.83 2.07 -5.43
C ARG A 469 -7.95 1.61 -4.51
N ILE A 470 -8.55 0.46 -4.83
CA ILE A 470 -9.59 -0.17 -4.03
C ILE A 470 -9.07 -1.55 -3.64
N GLY A 471 -8.61 -1.65 -2.39
CA GLY A 471 -8.08 -2.86 -1.77
C GLY A 471 -6.66 -3.22 -2.21
N THR A 472 -5.98 -3.96 -1.33
CA THR A 472 -4.68 -4.59 -1.54
C THR A 472 -4.74 -6.05 -1.05
N GLU A 473 -3.65 -6.80 -1.24
CA GLU A 473 -3.45 -8.13 -0.62
C GLU A 473 -3.59 -8.08 0.91
N THR A 474 -2.96 -7.08 1.54
CA THR A 474 -2.83 -6.94 3.00
C THR A 474 -4.02 -6.23 3.66
N ALA A 475 -4.68 -5.32 2.93
CA ALA A 475 -5.82 -4.53 3.42
C ALA A 475 -7.07 -4.71 2.51
N PRO A 476 -7.61 -5.92 2.37
CA PRO A 476 -8.73 -6.22 1.46
C PRO A 476 -10.07 -5.65 1.98
N ASN A 477 -10.87 -5.04 1.10
CA ASN A 477 -12.20 -4.55 1.49
C ASN A 477 -13.26 -5.66 1.47
N ALA A 478 -14.22 -5.59 2.40
CA ALA A 478 -15.41 -6.43 2.43
C ALA A 478 -16.61 -5.68 1.82
N ILE A 479 -16.83 -5.85 0.51
CA ILE A 479 -17.84 -5.13 -0.27
C ILE A 479 -19.07 -6.04 -0.48
N THR A 480 -20.00 -6.05 0.49
CA THR A 480 -21.01 -7.11 0.58
C THR A 480 -22.46 -6.68 0.78
N GLY A 481 -23.41 -7.44 0.22
CA GLY A 481 -24.84 -7.26 0.54
C GLY A 481 -25.48 -5.93 0.09
N ASN A 482 -24.83 -5.16 -0.79
CA ASN A 482 -25.36 -3.90 -1.34
C ASN A 482 -26.36 -4.18 -2.49
N SER A 483 -27.28 -3.25 -2.77
CA SER A 483 -28.52 -3.57 -3.52
C SER A 483 -28.40 -3.73 -5.04
N ARG A 484 -27.38 -3.17 -5.71
CA ARG A 484 -27.27 -3.16 -7.19
C ARG A 484 -25.89 -3.55 -7.73
N TRP A 485 -24.82 -3.24 -7.00
CA TRP A 485 -23.46 -3.65 -7.33
C TRP A 485 -22.57 -3.64 -6.09
N GLY A 486 -21.53 -4.49 -6.08
CA GLY A 486 -20.39 -4.31 -5.19
C GLY A 486 -19.56 -3.11 -5.63
N VAL A 487 -18.94 -3.19 -6.81
CA VAL A 487 -18.14 -2.10 -7.41
C VAL A 487 -18.68 -1.74 -8.80
N LEU A 488 -18.82 -0.45 -9.09
CA LEU A 488 -19.12 0.09 -10.42
C LEU A 488 -17.99 1.04 -10.85
N ALA A 489 -17.23 0.68 -11.88
CA ALA A 489 -16.19 1.53 -12.46
C ALA A 489 -16.59 2.04 -13.85
N SER A 490 -16.17 3.25 -14.19
CA SER A 490 -16.52 3.96 -15.43
C SER A 490 -15.54 5.08 -15.73
N GLY A 491 -15.36 5.45 -17.00
CA GLY A 491 -14.46 6.51 -17.44
C GLY A 491 -12.98 6.12 -17.47
N THR A 492 -12.12 7.10 -17.71
CA THR A 492 -10.65 6.92 -17.75
C THR A 492 -10.08 6.88 -16.34
N LEU A 493 -9.34 5.81 -16.04
CA LEU A 493 -8.92 5.40 -14.70
C LEU A 493 -7.41 5.11 -14.64
N THR A 494 -6.59 6.05 -15.11
CA THR A 494 -5.14 5.89 -15.24
C THR A 494 -4.47 5.44 -13.94
N ASN A 495 -3.57 4.45 -13.99
CA ASN A 495 -2.85 3.89 -12.83
C ASN A 495 -3.75 3.40 -11.66
N SER A 496 -5.02 3.13 -11.95
CA SER A 496 -6.00 2.70 -10.95
C SER A 496 -6.11 1.18 -10.87
N ALA A 497 -6.54 0.66 -9.72
CA ALA A 497 -6.72 -0.78 -9.52
C ALA A 497 -7.86 -1.09 -8.54
N VAL A 498 -8.51 -2.23 -8.75
CA VAL A 498 -9.39 -2.90 -7.79
C VAL A 498 -8.78 -4.27 -7.51
N SER A 499 -8.21 -4.49 -6.32
CA SER A 499 -7.39 -5.68 -6.01
C SER A 499 -7.68 -6.21 -4.59
N GLY A 500 -7.54 -7.53 -4.38
CA GLY A 500 -7.71 -8.23 -3.09
C GLY A 500 -9.12 -8.29 -2.49
N ASN A 501 -10.09 -7.54 -3.01
CA ASN A 501 -11.39 -7.35 -2.36
C ASN A 501 -12.25 -8.63 -2.30
N LEU A 502 -13.00 -8.77 -1.20
CA LEU A 502 -14.12 -9.71 -1.09
C LEU A 502 -15.42 -9.04 -1.56
N ILE A 503 -15.81 -9.29 -2.80
CA ILE A 503 -17.01 -8.72 -3.43
C ILE A 503 -18.12 -9.78 -3.46
N SER A 504 -19.02 -9.77 -2.47
CA SER A 504 -19.95 -10.90 -2.30
C SER A 504 -21.37 -10.57 -1.83
N ARG A 505 -22.33 -11.44 -2.18
CA ARG A 505 -23.74 -11.35 -1.74
C ARG A 505 -24.48 -10.06 -2.13
N ASN A 506 -23.94 -9.25 -3.04
CA ASN A 506 -24.63 -8.05 -3.53
C ASN A 506 -25.84 -8.48 -4.38
N ALA A 507 -26.96 -7.76 -4.27
CA ALA A 507 -28.23 -8.13 -4.89
C ALA A 507 -28.33 -7.78 -6.40
N GLY A 508 -27.26 -7.24 -6.97
CA GLY A 508 -27.04 -7.14 -8.41
C GLY A 508 -25.74 -7.85 -8.82
N ASN A 509 -24.91 -7.19 -9.62
CA ASN A 509 -23.60 -7.73 -10.01
C ASN A 509 -22.58 -7.62 -8.88
N GLY A 510 -21.51 -8.43 -8.91
CA GLY A 510 -20.34 -8.20 -8.07
C GLY A 510 -19.61 -6.91 -8.49
N MET A 511 -19.09 -6.91 -9.72
CA MET A 511 -18.40 -5.78 -10.33
C MET A 511 -19.01 -5.41 -11.68
N ILE A 512 -19.03 -4.11 -12.01
CA ILE A 512 -19.45 -3.58 -13.30
C ILE A 512 -18.36 -2.68 -13.87
N LEU A 513 -17.91 -2.97 -15.09
CA LEU A 513 -17.10 -2.09 -15.92
C LEU A 513 -18.02 -1.46 -16.98
N LYS A 514 -18.23 -0.13 -16.92
CA LYS A 514 -19.07 0.60 -17.89
C LYS A 514 -18.23 1.68 -18.58
N ALA A 515 -17.68 1.34 -19.74
CA ALA A 515 -16.68 2.11 -20.46
C ALA A 515 -15.55 2.58 -19.51
N ALA A 516 -14.97 1.62 -18.78
CA ALA A 516 -13.88 1.84 -17.83
C ALA A 516 -12.55 1.55 -18.52
N GLN A 517 -11.65 2.53 -18.59
CA GLN A 517 -10.43 2.49 -19.41
C GLN A 517 -9.18 2.68 -18.52
N GLY A 518 -8.12 1.92 -18.75
CA GLY A 518 -6.88 1.99 -17.96
C GLY A 518 -6.93 1.32 -16.57
N LEU A 519 -8.00 0.58 -16.24
CA LEU A 519 -8.22 0.00 -14.92
C LEU A 519 -7.72 -1.45 -14.82
N LEU A 520 -6.86 -1.75 -13.85
CA LEU A 520 -6.60 -3.13 -13.44
C LEU A 520 -7.71 -3.65 -12.51
N VAL A 521 -8.20 -4.85 -12.78
CA VAL A 521 -9.04 -5.64 -11.86
C VAL A 521 -8.29 -6.91 -11.51
N GLY A 522 -7.89 -7.02 -10.24
CA GLY A 522 -7.07 -8.12 -9.72
C GLY A 522 -5.59 -7.82 -9.84
N GLY A 523 -4.85 -8.74 -10.45
CA GLY A 523 -3.39 -8.70 -10.62
C GLY A 523 -2.77 -10.10 -10.60
N THR A 524 -1.47 -10.18 -10.86
CA THR A 524 -0.68 -11.42 -10.85
C THR A 524 0.15 -11.60 -9.56
N GLU A 525 0.24 -10.56 -8.74
CA GLU A 525 0.82 -10.60 -7.39
C GLU A 525 -0.02 -11.51 -6.47
N ASN A 526 0.61 -12.14 -5.47
CA ASN A 526 -0.12 -12.90 -4.46
C ASN A 526 -1.18 -12.02 -3.76
N GLY A 527 -2.30 -12.62 -3.37
CA GLY A 527 -3.44 -11.93 -2.75
C GLY A 527 -4.13 -10.82 -3.57
N SER A 528 -3.56 -10.35 -4.70
CA SER A 528 -4.08 -9.22 -5.47
C SER A 528 -5.38 -9.54 -6.24
N GLY A 529 -5.67 -10.82 -6.48
CA GLY A 529 -6.89 -11.28 -7.14
C GLY A 529 -8.15 -11.11 -6.27
N ASN A 530 -9.17 -10.40 -6.78
CA ASN A 530 -10.42 -10.22 -6.03
C ASN A 530 -11.21 -11.54 -5.91
N THR A 531 -11.85 -11.77 -4.76
CA THR A 531 -12.81 -12.87 -4.59
C THR A 531 -14.23 -12.38 -4.83
N ILE A 532 -14.75 -12.64 -6.03
CA ILE A 532 -16.06 -12.17 -6.50
C ILE A 532 -17.06 -13.32 -6.51
N THR A 533 -17.94 -13.40 -5.50
CA THR A 533 -18.71 -14.62 -5.24
C THR A 533 -20.11 -14.42 -4.64
N ARG A 534 -21.07 -15.29 -4.98
CA ARG A 534 -22.44 -15.31 -4.44
C ARG A 534 -23.24 -14.01 -4.66
N ASN A 535 -22.89 -13.22 -5.67
CA ASN A 535 -23.71 -12.07 -6.09
C ASN A 535 -24.92 -12.55 -6.91
N ALA A 536 -26.02 -11.81 -6.89
CA ALA A 536 -27.32 -12.25 -7.40
C ALA A 536 -27.48 -12.13 -8.93
N VAL A 537 -26.58 -11.43 -9.61
CA VAL A 537 -26.50 -11.39 -11.08
C VAL A 537 -25.12 -11.93 -11.50
N PHE A 538 -24.31 -11.22 -12.29
CA PHE A 538 -22.99 -11.69 -12.69
C PHE A 538 -21.94 -11.42 -11.60
N GLY A 539 -20.85 -12.20 -11.60
CA GLY A 539 -19.65 -11.84 -10.84
C GLY A 539 -19.06 -10.53 -11.38
N LEU A 540 -18.65 -10.52 -12.65
CA LEU A 540 -18.21 -9.33 -13.37
C LEU A 540 -19.05 -9.11 -14.63
N LEU A 541 -19.49 -7.88 -14.86
CA LEU A 541 -20.18 -7.42 -16.07
C LEU A 541 -19.37 -6.32 -16.75
N ALA A 542 -19.01 -6.45 -18.03
CA ALA A 542 -18.35 -5.40 -18.80
C ALA A 542 -19.21 -4.93 -19.98
N THR A 543 -19.25 -3.62 -20.19
CA THR A 543 -20.05 -2.95 -21.22
C THR A 543 -19.34 -1.70 -21.78
N GLY A 544 -19.45 -1.46 -23.09
CA GLY A 544 -18.86 -0.27 -23.74
C GLY A 544 -17.36 -0.37 -24.02
N HIS A 545 -16.71 0.77 -24.27
CA HIS A 545 -15.29 0.84 -24.65
C HIS A 545 -14.38 0.88 -23.42
N CYS A 546 -13.63 -0.21 -23.20
CA CYS A 546 -12.86 -0.49 -22.00
C CYS A 546 -11.35 -0.69 -22.28
N SER A 547 -10.83 -0.04 -23.33
CA SER A 547 -9.41 -0.05 -23.73
C SER A 547 -8.44 0.16 -22.57
N GLY A 548 -7.36 -0.62 -22.54
CA GLY A 548 -6.30 -0.53 -21.53
C GLY A 548 -6.71 -0.98 -20.12
N SER A 549 -7.93 -1.51 -19.95
CA SER A 549 -8.35 -2.19 -18.72
C SER A 549 -8.12 -3.70 -18.82
N THR A 550 -7.64 -4.30 -17.74
CA THR A 550 -7.28 -5.72 -17.66
C THR A 550 -8.01 -6.38 -16.49
N VAL A 551 -8.52 -7.59 -16.70
CA VAL A 551 -9.13 -8.44 -15.65
C VAL A 551 -8.32 -9.72 -15.54
N GLU A 552 -7.57 -9.90 -14.44
CA GLU A 552 -6.65 -11.02 -14.27
C GLU A 552 -6.52 -11.47 -12.81
N GLY A 553 -6.14 -12.74 -12.57
CA GLY A 553 -5.95 -13.32 -11.23
C GLY A 553 -7.20 -13.43 -10.34
N ASN A 554 -8.36 -12.95 -10.79
CA ASN A 554 -9.58 -12.88 -9.98
C ASN A 554 -10.24 -14.24 -9.74
N THR A 555 -10.61 -14.50 -8.50
CA THR A 555 -11.45 -15.65 -8.12
C THR A 555 -12.94 -15.31 -8.31
N VAL A 556 -13.44 -15.44 -9.54
CA VAL A 556 -14.85 -15.16 -9.88
C VAL A 556 -15.66 -16.46 -9.89
N LYS A 557 -16.40 -16.77 -8.82
CA LYS A 557 -17.10 -18.08 -8.68
C LYS A 557 -18.43 -18.03 -7.93
N ARG A 558 -19.38 -18.88 -8.35
CA ARG A 558 -20.70 -19.08 -7.69
C ARG A 558 -21.59 -17.81 -7.67
N ASN A 559 -21.65 -17.07 -8.77
CA ASN A 559 -22.55 -15.92 -8.95
C ASN A 559 -23.77 -16.35 -9.78
N ALA A 560 -24.97 -15.85 -9.47
CA ALA A 560 -26.22 -16.54 -9.81
C ALA A 560 -26.63 -16.47 -11.30
N ALA A 561 -26.27 -15.40 -12.02
CA ALA A 561 -26.48 -15.31 -13.48
C ALA A 561 -25.27 -15.83 -14.31
N GLY A 562 -24.14 -16.12 -13.65
CA GLY A 562 -22.88 -16.52 -14.28
C GLY A 562 -21.68 -15.80 -13.68
N ASN A 563 -20.47 -16.31 -13.93
CA ASN A 563 -19.26 -15.71 -13.36
C ASN A 563 -18.90 -14.39 -14.04
N MET A 564 -18.74 -14.37 -15.37
CA MET A 564 -18.42 -13.17 -16.14
C MET A 564 -19.35 -13.00 -17.34
N ASN A 565 -19.64 -11.75 -17.69
CA ASN A 565 -20.32 -11.38 -18.94
C ASN A 565 -19.63 -10.14 -19.51
N VAL A 566 -18.87 -10.31 -20.59
CA VAL A 566 -18.04 -9.24 -21.18
C VAL A 566 -18.32 -8.99 -22.67
N GLY A 567 -19.26 -9.73 -23.26
CA GLY A 567 -19.53 -9.72 -24.71
C GLY A 567 -20.09 -8.39 -25.25
N ASN A 568 -20.62 -7.53 -24.38
CA ASN A 568 -21.10 -6.18 -24.72
C ASN A 568 -20.03 -5.09 -24.50
N SER A 569 -18.75 -5.47 -24.41
CA SER A 569 -17.62 -4.55 -24.29
C SER A 569 -16.65 -4.65 -25.48
N SER A 570 -15.77 -3.67 -25.61
CA SER A 570 -14.69 -3.61 -26.60
C SER A 570 -13.39 -3.16 -25.95
N GLY A 571 -12.25 -3.72 -26.38
CA GLY A 571 -10.92 -3.36 -25.89
C GLY A 571 -10.60 -3.76 -24.45
N LEU A 572 -11.47 -4.52 -23.76
CA LEU A 572 -11.15 -5.10 -22.46
C LEU A 572 -10.24 -6.33 -22.67
N VAL A 573 -9.16 -6.43 -21.91
CA VAL A 573 -8.36 -7.65 -21.80
C VAL A 573 -8.84 -8.45 -20.59
N VAL A 574 -9.09 -9.74 -20.76
CA VAL A 574 -9.39 -10.68 -19.67
C VAL A 574 -8.43 -11.86 -19.77
N VAL A 575 -7.79 -12.22 -18.66
CA VAL A 575 -6.82 -13.33 -18.60
C VAL A 575 -7.27 -14.36 -17.56
N GLU A 576 -7.62 -15.56 -18.03
CA GLU A 576 -8.00 -16.68 -17.17
C GLU A 576 -6.85 -17.70 -17.08
N TYR A 577 -6.19 -17.76 -15.92
CA TYR A 577 -5.07 -18.65 -15.64
C TYR A 577 -5.52 -20.00 -15.03
N SER A 578 -4.84 -21.08 -15.39
CA SER A 578 -5.02 -22.40 -14.75
C SER A 578 -3.84 -23.33 -15.02
N LEU A 579 -3.50 -24.23 -14.09
CA LEU A 579 -2.50 -25.29 -14.31
C LEU A 579 -3.11 -26.47 -15.08
N ILE A 580 -2.38 -27.03 -16.05
CA ILE A 580 -2.90 -28.05 -16.98
C ILE A 580 -2.14 -29.39 -17.00
N LEU A 581 -0.86 -29.41 -16.61
CA LEU A 581 -0.07 -30.65 -16.45
C LEU A 581 0.28 -30.91 -14.98
N GLY A 582 0.98 -32.01 -14.72
CA GLY A 582 1.42 -32.46 -13.40
C GLY A 582 2.49 -31.57 -12.77
N ALA A 583 3.12 -32.09 -11.71
CA ALA A 583 4.31 -31.51 -11.11
C ALA A 583 5.55 -31.91 -11.91
N ASN A 584 6.45 -30.96 -12.16
CA ASN A 584 7.66 -31.15 -12.98
C ASN A 584 7.36 -31.70 -14.39
N GLU A 585 6.26 -31.23 -14.98
CA GLU A 585 5.84 -31.48 -16.35
C GLU A 585 5.76 -30.15 -17.10
N SER A 586 6.57 -30.01 -18.16
CA SER A 586 6.68 -28.82 -19.00
C SER A 586 5.95 -28.96 -20.33
N VAL A 587 5.78 -27.82 -21.00
CA VAL A 587 5.28 -27.69 -22.37
C VAL A 587 6.28 -26.88 -23.19
N THR A 588 6.40 -27.19 -24.48
CA THR A 588 7.32 -26.53 -25.43
C THR A 588 6.70 -26.39 -26.82
N GLY A 589 5.45 -26.85 -27.01
CA GLY A 589 4.83 -26.92 -28.32
C GLY A 589 3.39 -27.39 -28.28
N VAL A 590 2.59 -26.88 -29.21
CA VAL A 590 1.18 -27.27 -29.39
C VAL A 590 0.79 -27.33 -30.86
N ARG A 591 -0.09 -28.29 -31.20
CA ARG A 591 -0.78 -28.28 -32.50
C ARG A 591 -2.18 -28.88 -32.38
N GLY A 592 -3.13 -28.30 -33.12
CA GLY A 592 -4.49 -28.82 -33.20
C GLY A 592 -4.55 -30.25 -33.76
N ALA A 593 -5.54 -31.01 -33.30
CA ALA A 593 -5.84 -32.37 -33.70
C ALA A 593 -7.35 -32.54 -33.96
N LYS A 594 -7.75 -33.71 -34.45
CA LYS A 594 -9.15 -33.94 -34.86
C LYS A 594 -10.12 -33.88 -33.67
N GLY A 595 -11.17 -33.07 -33.80
CA GLY A 595 -12.30 -33.01 -32.86
C GLY A 595 -12.01 -32.22 -31.58
N LYS A 596 -11.61 -30.95 -31.72
CA LYS A 596 -11.22 -30.01 -30.64
C LYS A 596 -10.01 -30.38 -29.79
N LYS A 597 -9.43 -31.57 -29.99
CA LYS A 597 -8.20 -31.98 -29.32
C LYS A 597 -7.00 -31.18 -29.82
N VAL A 598 -5.95 -31.14 -29.01
CA VAL A 598 -4.59 -30.77 -29.40
C VAL A 598 -3.63 -31.93 -29.08
N VAL A 599 -2.42 -31.82 -29.61
CA VAL A 599 -1.21 -32.45 -29.07
C VAL A 599 -0.40 -31.34 -28.40
N LEU A 600 -0.11 -31.49 -27.11
CA LEU A 600 0.94 -30.74 -26.41
C LEU A 600 2.19 -31.62 -26.36
N VAL A 601 3.37 -31.01 -26.41
CA VAL A 601 4.67 -31.69 -26.26
C VAL A 601 5.51 -30.95 -25.22
N GLY A 602 6.49 -31.64 -24.64
CA GLY A 602 7.43 -31.07 -23.68
C GLY A 602 8.24 -32.17 -23.00
N SER A 603 8.61 -31.95 -21.75
CA SER A 603 9.37 -32.91 -20.95
C SER A 603 8.80 -33.10 -19.55
N TYR A 604 9.26 -34.14 -18.87
CA TYR A 604 9.03 -34.36 -17.44
C TYR A 604 10.33 -34.74 -16.74
N LYS A 605 10.47 -34.36 -15.46
CA LYS A 605 11.61 -34.78 -14.64
C LYS A 605 11.35 -36.18 -14.08
N LEU A 606 12.38 -37.02 -14.03
CA LEU A 606 12.32 -38.30 -13.32
C LEU A 606 12.25 -38.08 -11.80
N GLU A 607 11.60 -38.97 -11.06
CA GLU A 607 11.50 -38.86 -9.59
C GLU A 607 12.89 -38.84 -8.95
N ASN A 608 13.11 -37.86 -8.07
CA ASN A 608 14.40 -37.62 -7.39
C ASN A 608 15.59 -37.38 -8.34
N SER A 609 15.35 -36.79 -9.52
CA SER A 609 16.38 -36.52 -10.52
C SER A 609 16.13 -35.20 -11.26
N SER A 610 17.21 -34.56 -11.71
CA SER A 610 17.18 -33.43 -12.66
C SER A 610 17.01 -33.87 -14.11
N THR A 611 17.12 -35.17 -14.42
CA THR A 611 17.04 -35.70 -15.79
C THR A 611 15.66 -35.49 -16.39
N LEU A 612 15.62 -34.80 -17.53
CA LEU A 612 14.43 -34.59 -18.36
C LEU A 612 14.23 -35.72 -19.38
N MET A 613 12.99 -36.15 -19.51
CA MET A 613 12.53 -37.17 -20.46
C MET A 613 11.35 -36.64 -21.28
N GLY A 614 11.22 -37.10 -22.52
CA GLY A 614 10.22 -36.62 -23.46
C GLY A 614 8.78 -37.01 -23.08
N GLN A 615 7.84 -36.10 -23.34
CA GLN A 615 6.42 -36.39 -23.23
C GLN A 615 5.59 -35.70 -24.30
N TRP A 616 4.40 -36.25 -24.53
CA TRP A 616 3.30 -35.51 -25.13
C TRP A 616 1.96 -35.83 -24.47
N TRP A 617 1.05 -34.86 -24.50
CA TRP A 617 -0.30 -34.96 -23.96
C TRP A 617 -1.32 -34.75 -25.09
N VAL A 618 -2.32 -35.63 -25.15
CA VAL A 618 -3.37 -35.58 -26.17
C VAL A 618 -4.72 -35.43 -25.49
N GLY A 619 -5.38 -34.30 -25.70
CA GLY A 619 -6.60 -33.92 -24.98
C GLY A 619 -7.24 -32.63 -25.48
N ASP A 620 -8.31 -32.20 -24.82
CA ASP A 620 -9.06 -30.97 -25.15
C ASP A 620 -8.70 -29.85 -24.16
N LEU A 621 -8.01 -28.81 -24.64
CA LEU A 621 -7.55 -27.66 -23.83
C LEU A 621 -8.69 -26.89 -23.15
N THR A 622 -9.92 -26.94 -23.68
CA THR A 622 -11.07 -26.23 -23.10
C THR A 622 -11.59 -26.94 -21.85
N THR A 623 -11.45 -28.26 -21.77
CA THR A 623 -11.88 -29.08 -20.63
C THR A 623 -10.75 -29.51 -19.69
N GLY A 624 -9.50 -29.48 -20.16
CA GLY A 624 -8.35 -30.06 -19.46
C GLY A 624 -8.32 -31.60 -19.49
N VAL A 625 -9.24 -32.27 -20.20
CA VAL A 625 -9.32 -33.72 -20.25
C VAL A 625 -8.42 -34.25 -21.37
N GLY A 626 -7.42 -35.05 -21.01
CA GLY A 626 -6.49 -35.68 -21.94
C GLY A 626 -5.69 -36.81 -21.31
N LYS A 627 -4.71 -37.33 -22.06
CA LYS A 627 -3.78 -38.36 -21.62
C LYS A 627 -2.35 -37.97 -21.95
N ALA A 628 -1.49 -37.97 -20.93
CA ALA A 628 -0.04 -37.91 -21.10
C ALA A 628 0.53 -39.27 -21.58
N VAL A 629 1.61 -39.19 -22.36
CA VAL A 629 2.37 -40.32 -22.90
C VAL A 629 3.84 -39.97 -22.69
N ARG A 630 4.58 -40.82 -21.97
CA ARG A 630 6.04 -40.70 -21.85
C ARG A 630 6.66 -41.35 -23.08
N VAL A 631 7.65 -40.70 -23.68
CA VAL A 631 8.29 -41.14 -24.93
C VAL A 631 9.79 -40.92 -24.88
N ASN A 632 10.53 -41.82 -25.52
CA ASN A 632 11.97 -41.70 -25.70
C ASN A 632 12.34 -42.18 -27.11
N PRO A 633 13.30 -41.51 -27.79
CA PRO A 633 13.91 -42.04 -28.99
C PRO A 633 14.48 -43.44 -28.78
N THR A 634 14.51 -44.25 -29.83
CA THR A 634 15.03 -45.62 -29.77
C THR A 634 15.83 -45.90 -31.02
N PHE A 635 17.15 -46.08 -30.85
CA PHE A 635 18.10 -46.36 -31.91
C PHE A 635 18.94 -47.59 -31.54
N SER A 636 19.44 -48.32 -32.54
CA SER A 636 20.28 -49.49 -32.28
C SER A 636 21.66 -49.05 -31.78
N GLY A 637 22.07 -49.56 -30.62
CA GLY A 637 23.37 -49.23 -30.01
C GLY A 637 23.49 -47.84 -29.39
N GLN A 638 22.38 -47.18 -29.05
CA GLN A 638 22.37 -45.90 -28.34
C GLN A 638 21.46 -45.98 -27.09
N THR A 639 22.03 -45.75 -25.91
CA THR A 639 21.33 -45.71 -24.63
C THR A 639 20.97 -44.26 -24.32
N VAL A 640 19.72 -43.87 -24.60
CA VAL A 640 19.22 -42.50 -24.41
C VAL A 640 19.21 -42.13 -22.92
N THR A 641 19.88 -41.03 -22.57
CA THR A 641 20.07 -40.55 -21.19
C THR A 641 19.25 -39.30 -20.87
N THR A 642 18.83 -38.53 -21.87
CA THR A 642 18.00 -37.33 -21.74
C THR A 642 17.23 -37.15 -23.04
N SER A 643 15.98 -36.69 -22.98
CA SER A 643 15.20 -36.38 -24.18
C SER A 643 14.23 -35.23 -23.96
N LEU A 644 14.17 -34.33 -24.94
CA LEU A 644 13.28 -33.18 -24.97
C LEU A 644 12.38 -33.28 -26.20
N SER A 645 11.08 -33.04 -26.04
CA SER A 645 10.15 -32.93 -27.18
C SER A 645 9.80 -31.47 -27.43
N TYR A 646 9.60 -31.10 -28.70
CA TYR A 646 9.38 -29.75 -29.22
C TYR A 646 8.34 -29.77 -30.37
N GLY A 647 7.96 -28.59 -30.86
CA GLY A 647 6.74 -28.29 -31.63
C GLY A 647 6.14 -29.39 -32.53
N PRO A 648 4.90 -29.85 -32.29
CA PRO A 648 4.30 -30.98 -33.02
C PRO A 648 3.60 -30.57 -34.32
N ASN A 649 3.33 -31.56 -35.17
CA ASN A 649 2.47 -31.47 -36.34
C ASN A 649 1.53 -32.70 -36.40
N THR A 650 0.37 -32.58 -37.04
CA THR A 650 -0.67 -33.61 -37.08
C THR A 650 -1.30 -33.73 -38.47
N SER A 651 -1.99 -34.85 -38.73
CA SER A 651 -2.77 -35.04 -39.96
C SER A 651 -3.97 -34.09 -40.14
N ALA A 652 -4.23 -33.17 -39.21
CA ALA A 652 -5.13 -32.04 -39.43
C ALA A 652 -4.49 -30.91 -40.28
N PHE A 653 -3.16 -30.82 -40.28
CA PHE A 653 -2.40 -29.76 -40.98
C PHE A 653 -1.50 -30.30 -42.10
N ASN A 654 -0.88 -31.48 -41.92
CA ASN A 654 -0.22 -32.21 -43.02
C ASN A 654 -0.80 -33.63 -43.15
N PRO A 655 -1.71 -33.89 -44.11
CA PRO A 655 -2.33 -35.20 -44.30
C PRO A 655 -1.35 -36.37 -44.53
N ALA A 656 -0.13 -36.10 -45.02
CA ALA A 656 0.90 -37.12 -45.27
C ALA A 656 1.50 -37.72 -43.99
N ILE A 657 1.22 -37.16 -42.81
CA ILE A 657 1.67 -37.70 -41.52
C ILE A 657 1.02 -39.06 -41.20
N GLY A 658 -0.21 -39.30 -41.66
CA GLY A 658 -1.00 -40.50 -41.33
C GLY A 658 -2.17 -40.23 -40.39
N LYS A 659 -3.27 -40.96 -40.55
CA LYS A 659 -4.57 -40.66 -39.89
C LYS A 659 -4.55 -41.05 -38.42
N ASN A 660 -4.65 -40.05 -37.54
CA ASN A 660 -4.42 -40.12 -36.09
C ASN A 660 -2.94 -40.24 -35.67
N ASP A 661 -2.03 -40.27 -36.65
CA ASP A 661 -0.59 -40.18 -36.42
C ASP A 661 -0.18 -38.71 -36.21
N ILE A 662 0.96 -38.54 -35.58
CA ILE A 662 1.58 -37.25 -35.28
C ILE A 662 3.03 -37.25 -35.77
N ARG A 663 3.56 -36.04 -35.96
CA ARG A 663 4.98 -35.78 -36.17
C ARG A 663 5.44 -34.88 -35.03
N VAL A 664 6.58 -35.19 -34.42
CA VAL A 664 7.12 -34.43 -33.27
C VAL A 664 8.61 -34.26 -33.52
N VAL A 665 9.14 -33.07 -33.27
CA VAL A 665 10.59 -32.85 -33.27
C VAL A 665 11.11 -32.79 -31.84
N GLY A 666 12.40 -33.00 -31.64
CA GLY A 666 12.95 -33.15 -30.30
C GLY A 666 14.48 -33.13 -30.30
N THR A 667 15.04 -33.22 -29.09
CA THR A 667 16.46 -33.54 -28.89
C THR A 667 16.65 -34.74 -27.98
N TYR A 668 17.84 -35.34 -28.06
CA TYR A 668 18.26 -36.38 -27.13
C TYR A 668 19.77 -36.36 -26.86
N LYS A 669 20.16 -36.86 -25.69
CA LYS A 669 21.53 -37.29 -25.37
C LYS A 669 21.55 -38.81 -25.25
N TYR A 670 22.70 -39.43 -25.57
CA TYR A 670 22.93 -40.86 -25.39
C TYR A 670 24.38 -41.11 -24.93
N SER A 671 24.59 -42.15 -24.12
CA SER A 671 25.87 -42.37 -23.41
C SER A 671 27.06 -42.74 -24.31
N GLU A 672 26.77 -43.22 -25.52
CA GLU A 672 27.73 -43.68 -26.52
C GLU A 672 28.13 -42.57 -27.51
N SER A 673 27.73 -41.32 -27.25
CA SER A 673 28.11 -40.18 -28.09
C SER A 673 29.56 -39.76 -27.83
N ALA A 674 30.28 -39.44 -28.91
CA ALA A 674 31.61 -38.83 -28.82
C ALA A 674 31.56 -37.31 -28.53
N VAL A 675 30.37 -36.71 -28.51
CA VAL A 675 30.12 -35.27 -28.29
C VAL A 675 29.08 -35.13 -27.18
N ASP A 676 29.41 -34.44 -26.09
CA ASP A 676 28.48 -34.23 -24.96
C ASP A 676 27.47 -33.10 -25.23
N GLY A 677 26.62 -33.30 -26.24
CA GLY A 677 25.67 -32.30 -26.71
C GLY A 677 24.34 -32.89 -27.18
N GLN A 678 23.42 -32.03 -27.57
CA GLN A 678 22.06 -32.42 -27.95
C GLN A 678 21.97 -32.83 -29.42
N HIS A 679 21.49 -34.04 -29.69
CA HIS A 679 21.24 -34.53 -31.05
C HIS A 679 19.78 -34.29 -31.43
N GLY A 680 19.54 -33.75 -32.64
CA GLY A 680 18.20 -33.49 -33.17
C GLY A 680 17.50 -34.77 -33.61
N VAL A 681 16.20 -34.88 -33.35
CA VAL A 681 15.40 -36.05 -33.73
C VAL A 681 14.00 -35.67 -34.21
N LEU A 682 13.51 -36.42 -35.20
CA LEU A 682 12.15 -36.41 -35.71
C LEU A 682 11.46 -37.73 -35.36
N TYR A 683 10.26 -37.65 -34.78
CA TYR A 683 9.31 -38.76 -34.67
C TYR A 683 8.23 -38.62 -35.75
N GLN A 684 7.81 -39.74 -36.35
CA GLN A 684 6.51 -39.83 -37.02
C GLN A 684 5.83 -41.17 -36.74
N GLY A 685 4.57 -41.14 -36.30
CA GLY A 685 3.78 -42.33 -36.02
C GLY A 685 2.63 -42.12 -35.05
N PRO A 686 2.06 -43.20 -34.48
CA PRO A 686 0.87 -43.13 -33.65
C PRO A 686 1.04 -42.28 -32.39
N ALA A 687 0.03 -41.47 -32.05
CA ALA A 687 0.05 -40.56 -30.90
C ALA A 687 0.13 -41.24 -29.51
N ASN A 688 0.33 -42.56 -29.44
CA ASN A 688 0.63 -43.32 -28.21
C ASN A 688 2.13 -43.65 -28.06
N GLY A 689 2.99 -43.24 -29.01
CA GLY A 689 4.44 -43.48 -29.03
C GLY A 689 4.87 -44.84 -29.58
N VAL A 690 3.94 -45.81 -29.69
CA VAL A 690 4.26 -47.21 -29.99
C VAL A 690 4.22 -47.46 -31.50
N GLY A 691 5.32 -47.99 -32.05
CA GLY A 691 5.41 -48.41 -33.45
C GLY A 691 5.62 -47.28 -34.47
N GLY A 692 5.91 -46.06 -34.02
CA GLY A 692 6.36 -44.97 -34.89
C GLY A 692 7.87 -45.03 -35.19
N THR A 693 8.29 -44.26 -36.18
CA THR A 693 9.68 -44.15 -36.62
C THR A 693 10.36 -42.96 -35.93
N TRP A 694 11.59 -43.16 -35.47
CA TRP A 694 12.51 -42.11 -35.04
C TRP A 694 13.59 -41.91 -36.12
N THR A 695 13.95 -40.66 -36.42
CA THR A 695 14.91 -40.29 -37.46
C THR A 695 15.83 -39.19 -36.93
N PRO A 696 17.16 -39.40 -36.85
CA PRO A 696 18.10 -38.34 -36.46
C PRO A 696 18.12 -37.23 -37.51
N ILE A 697 18.13 -35.98 -37.06
CA ILE A 697 18.12 -34.77 -37.91
C ILE A 697 19.15 -33.74 -37.41
N ASN A 698 20.40 -34.17 -37.22
CA ASN A 698 21.52 -33.30 -36.86
C ASN A 698 21.94 -32.41 -38.05
N VAL A 699 22.28 -31.14 -37.80
CA VAL A 699 22.82 -30.25 -38.85
C VAL A 699 24.17 -30.78 -39.36
N PRO A 700 24.42 -30.82 -40.68
CA PRO A 700 25.70 -31.25 -41.23
C PRO A 700 26.87 -30.34 -40.82
N ALA A 701 27.99 -30.93 -40.40
CA ALA A 701 29.16 -30.21 -39.89
C ALA A 701 29.86 -29.34 -40.96
N ASP A 702 29.79 -29.75 -42.22
CA ASP A 702 30.27 -29.01 -43.39
C ASP A 702 29.41 -27.78 -43.70
N LEU A 703 28.09 -27.86 -43.46
CA LEU A 703 27.18 -26.71 -43.56
C LEU A 703 27.29 -25.77 -42.34
N ALA A 704 27.49 -26.32 -41.15
CA ALA A 704 27.65 -25.57 -39.91
C ALA A 704 29.03 -24.91 -39.75
N GLY A 705 30.03 -25.30 -40.55
CA GLY A 705 31.40 -24.76 -40.50
C GLY A 705 32.29 -25.33 -39.39
N GLY A 706 31.90 -26.43 -38.74
CA GLY A 706 32.64 -27.02 -37.62
C GLY A 706 31.92 -28.20 -36.96
N THR A 707 32.53 -28.78 -35.91
CA THR A 707 31.90 -29.85 -35.12
C THR A 707 30.60 -29.35 -34.50
N VAL A 708 29.45 -29.85 -34.94
CA VAL A 708 28.16 -29.49 -34.34
C VAL A 708 28.05 -30.13 -32.96
N THR A 709 27.93 -29.30 -31.92
CA THR A 709 27.75 -29.74 -30.54
C THR A 709 26.29 -29.93 -30.21
N ASN A 710 25.42 -29.00 -30.63
CA ASN A 710 23.98 -29.12 -30.46
C ASN A 710 23.25 -28.96 -31.78
N THR A 711 22.24 -29.79 -32.03
CA THR A 711 21.13 -29.50 -32.94
C THR A 711 19.84 -29.57 -32.14
N ILE A 712 19.08 -28.49 -32.11
CA ILE A 712 17.87 -28.30 -31.30
C ILE A 712 16.69 -27.96 -32.22
N PRO A 713 16.00 -28.97 -32.78
CA PRO A 713 14.75 -28.79 -33.52
C PRO A 713 13.63 -28.26 -32.60
N HIS A 714 13.15 -27.04 -32.83
CA HIS A 714 12.16 -26.40 -31.95
C HIS A 714 10.71 -26.50 -32.48
N SER A 715 10.49 -26.58 -33.80
CA SER A 715 9.12 -26.72 -34.33
C SER A 715 9.06 -27.34 -35.72
N THR A 716 7.98 -28.08 -36.01
CA THR A 716 7.67 -28.56 -37.36
C THR A 716 6.26 -28.17 -37.81
N MET A 717 6.13 -27.81 -39.08
CA MET A 717 4.87 -27.53 -39.75
C MET A 717 5.00 -27.81 -41.25
N GLY A 718 3.94 -28.28 -41.91
CA GLY A 718 4.03 -28.76 -43.29
C GLY A 718 5.11 -29.84 -43.44
N ASN A 719 6.09 -29.60 -44.31
CA ASN A 719 7.29 -30.44 -44.47
C ASN A 719 8.57 -29.83 -43.85
N LEU A 720 8.51 -28.66 -43.23
CA LEU A 720 9.68 -28.04 -42.61
C LEU A 720 9.82 -28.42 -41.14
N VAL A 721 11.08 -28.42 -40.70
CA VAL A 721 11.52 -28.28 -39.31
C VAL A 721 12.32 -26.97 -39.21
N VAL A 722 12.12 -26.21 -38.14
CA VAL A 722 13.02 -25.12 -37.74
C VAL A 722 13.63 -25.41 -36.38
N GLY A 723 14.81 -24.88 -36.14
CA GLY A 723 15.50 -25.01 -34.86
C GLY A 723 16.81 -24.25 -34.82
N ASN A 724 17.59 -24.51 -33.76
CA ASN A 724 18.87 -23.88 -33.51
C ASN A 724 20.01 -24.91 -33.53
N TYR A 725 21.24 -24.47 -33.82
CA TYR A 725 22.45 -25.28 -33.65
C TYR A 725 23.58 -24.47 -33.00
N SER A 726 24.59 -25.20 -32.50
CA SER A 726 25.84 -24.67 -31.94
C SER A 726 27.01 -25.48 -32.49
N VAL A 727 28.18 -24.87 -32.71
CA VAL A 727 29.43 -25.60 -32.99
C VAL A 727 30.45 -25.51 -31.86
N GLU A 728 31.39 -26.45 -31.83
CA GLU A 728 32.48 -26.53 -30.87
C GLU A 728 33.32 -25.25 -30.82
N GLY A 729 33.55 -24.71 -29.61
CA GLY A 729 34.25 -23.45 -29.39
C GLY A 729 33.37 -22.19 -29.43
N GLN A 730 32.10 -22.28 -29.86
CA GLN A 730 31.11 -21.23 -29.61
C GLN A 730 30.46 -21.40 -28.22
N GLN A 731 29.87 -20.32 -27.68
CA GLN A 731 28.96 -20.46 -26.55
C GLN A 731 27.69 -21.21 -26.99
N VAL A 732 27.10 -21.99 -26.07
CA VAL A 732 25.88 -22.76 -26.33
C VAL A 732 24.73 -21.82 -26.73
N ASP A 733 24.70 -20.64 -26.11
CA ASP A 733 23.69 -19.60 -26.26
C ASP A 733 23.86 -18.76 -27.54
N ALA A 734 24.86 -19.08 -28.38
CA ALA A 734 25.10 -18.41 -29.67
C ALA A 734 24.00 -18.67 -30.72
N ALA A 735 23.06 -19.57 -30.42
CA ALA A 735 21.77 -19.80 -31.08
C ALA A 735 21.73 -19.45 -32.58
N SER A 736 22.23 -20.34 -33.44
CA SER A 736 22.20 -20.16 -34.89
C SER A 736 21.06 -20.96 -35.53
N ALA A 737 20.15 -20.29 -36.22
CA ALA A 737 18.96 -20.91 -36.80
C ALA A 737 19.25 -21.80 -38.02
N PHE A 738 18.43 -22.84 -38.18
CA PHE A 738 18.37 -23.67 -39.38
C PHE A 738 16.93 -24.01 -39.79
N ILE A 739 16.76 -24.32 -41.07
CA ILE A 739 15.60 -24.97 -41.68
C ILE A 739 16.05 -26.35 -42.17
N TYR A 740 15.22 -27.36 -41.98
CA TYR A 740 15.37 -28.68 -42.58
C TYR A 740 14.08 -29.08 -43.30
N ASP A 741 14.18 -29.46 -44.58
CA ASP A 741 13.04 -29.94 -45.36
C ASP A 741 12.97 -31.47 -45.32
N ILE A 742 11.91 -32.00 -44.71
CA ILE A 742 11.67 -33.44 -44.52
C ILE A 742 11.45 -34.17 -45.86
N SER A 743 11.10 -33.46 -46.93
CA SER A 743 10.78 -34.04 -48.24
C SER A 743 11.97 -34.11 -49.20
N SER A 744 12.95 -33.21 -49.09
CA SER A 744 14.23 -33.31 -49.83
C SER A 744 15.38 -33.88 -48.99
N GLY A 745 15.31 -33.77 -47.66
CA GLY A 745 16.41 -34.07 -46.74
C GLY A 745 17.48 -32.98 -46.66
N GLU A 746 17.24 -31.81 -47.28
CA GLU A 746 18.20 -30.69 -47.30
C GLU A 746 18.10 -29.80 -46.06
N TYR A 747 19.23 -29.17 -45.73
CA TYR A 747 19.34 -28.15 -44.67
C TYR A 747 19.66 -26.78 -45.29
N GLN A 748 19.20 -25.72 -44.63
CA GLN A 748 19.59 -24.33 -44.88
C GLN A 748 19.85 -23.66 -43.53
N VAL A 749 21.05 -23.11 -43.32
CA VAL A 749 21.40 -22.33 -42.12
C VAL A 749 21.19 -20.84 -42.39
N PHE A 750 20.96 -20.06 -41.34
CA PHE A 750 20.83 -18.61 -41.44
C PHE A 750 22.23 -17.96 -41.45
N ASP A 751 22.53 -17.20 -42.49
CA ASP A 751 23.79 -16.43 -42.62
C ASP A 751 23.58 -14.93 -42.30
N SER A 752 24.68 -14.17 -42.29
CA SER A 752 24.70 -12.74 -41.93
C SER A 752 23.85 -11.82 -42.84
N SER A 753 23.38 -12.29 -44.00
CA SER A 753 22.40 -11.57 -44.84
C SER A 753 20.94 -11.77 -44.40
N TRP A 754 20.69 -12.73 -43.51
CA TRP A 754 19.37 -13.06 -42.94
C TRP A 754 19.31 -12.88 -41.41
N GLY A 755 20.46 -12.65 -40.76
CA GLY A 755 20.67 -12.71 -39.31
C GLY A 755 21.26 -14.08 -38.98
N GLY A 756 22.58 -14.15 -38.77
CA GLY A 756 23.32 -15.41 -38.72
C GLY A 756 24.09 -15.64 -37.41
N LEU A 757 25.18 -16.40 -37.50
CA LEU A 757 26.09 -16.77 -36.40
C LEU A 757 26.64 -15.57 -35.60
N ASN A 758 26.66 -14.36 -36.19
CA ASN A 758 27.13 -13.14 -35.53
C ASN A 758 25.99 -12.37 -34.82
N ASP A 759 24.74 -12.74 -35.06
CA ASP A 759 23.54 -11.98 -34.73
C ASP A 759 22.61 -12.74 -33.76
N LEU A 760 23.11 -13.79 -33.08
CA LEU A 760 22.39 -14.64 -32.12
C LEU A 760 20.98 -15.05 -32.57
N THR A 761 20.83 -15.38 -33.86
CA THR A 761 19.52 -15.49 -34.52
C THR A 761 18.95 -16.90 -34.40
N SER A 762 17.95 -17.05 -33.53
CA SER A 762 17.24 -18.29 -33.28
C SER A 762 15.98 -18.48 -34.15
N ALA A 763 15.49 -19.71 -34.27
CA ALA A 763 14.20 -20.03 -34.88
C ALA A 763 13.45 -21.05 -34.02
N TYR A 764 12.44 -20.58 -33.29
CA TYR A 764 11.65 -21.40 -32.35
C TYR A 764 10.33 -21.87 -32.97
N GLY A 765 9.63 -21.01 -33.71
CA GLY A 765 8.31 -21.30 -34.25
C GLY A 765 8.24 -21.31 -35.79
N VAL A 766 7.45 -22.22 -36.36
CA VAL A 766 7.10 -22.22 -37.80
C VAL A 766 5.61 -22.50 -38.04
N TRP A 767 5.02 -21.78 -39.01
CA TRP A 767 3.67 -21.95 -39.51
C TRP A 767 3.64 -22.09 -41.05
N GLN A 768 2.73 -22.89 -41.61
CA GLN A 768 2.54 -23.05 -43.07
C GLN A 768 1.35 -22.20 -43.55
N ASN A 769 1.62 -21.23 -44.41
CA ASN A 769 0.65 -20.26 -44.91
C ASN A 769 -0.12 -20.86 -46.08
N GLY A 770 -1.45 -20.72 -46.13
CA GLY A 770 -2.27 -21.28 -47.23
C GLY A 770 -2.54 -22.79 -47.15
N GLY A 771 -2.00 -23.51 -46.16
CA GLY A 771 -2.33 -24.92 -45.90
C GLY A 771 -1.37 -25.95 -46.54
N PRO A 772 -1.72 -27.25 -46.52
CA PRO A 772 -0.77 -28.36 -46.71
C PRO A 772 0.00 -28.37 -48.03
N THR A 773 -0.57 -27.80 -49.09
CA THR A 773 0.02 -27.79 -50.45
C THR A 773 0.86 -26.55 -50.75
N SER A 774 1.04 -25.64 -49.79
CA SER A 774 1.75 -24.38 -49.98
C SER A 774 3.24 -24.50 -49.63
N SER A 775 4.09 -23.82 -50.40
CA SER A 775 5.51 -23.65 -50.11
C SER A 775 5.81 -22.47 -49.17
N PHE A 776 4.81 -21.62 -48.86
CA PHE A 776 4.99 -20.45 -48.02
C PHE A 776 4.85 -20.78 -46.53
N TYR A 777 5.80 -20.29 -45.74
CA TYR A 777 5.86 -20.43 -44.29
C TYR A 777 6.14 -19.08 -43.63
N THR A 778 5.75 -18.93 -42.37
CA THR A 778 6.22 -17.85 -41.49
C THR A 778 7.02 -18.47 -40.34
N ILE A 779 8.20 -17.91 -40.06
CA ILE A 779 9.15 -18.36 -39.04
C ILE A 779 9.33 -17.24 -38.01
N VAL A 780 9.48 -17.61 -36.73
CA VAL A 780 9.64 -16.67 -35.61
C VAL A 780 10.75 -17.12 -34.65
N GLY A 781 11.39 -16.15 -33.98
CA GLY A 781 12.45 -16.38 -33.01
C GLY A 781 12.96 -15.07 -32.38
N GLY A 782 14.20 -15.08 -31.91
CA GLY A 782 14.98 -13.91 -31.48
C GLY A 782 16.17 -13.64 -32.40
N SER A 783 16.59 -12.39 -32.55
CA SER A 783 17.74 -11.98 -33.36
C SER A 783 18.27 -10.63 -32.86
N MET A 784 19.59 -10.43 -32.79
CA MET A 784 20.21 -9.17 -32.34
C MET A 784 19.78 -8.00 -33.24
N HIS A 785 19.19 -6.99 -32.63
CA HIS A 785 18.70 -5.77 -33.28
C HIS A 785 19.03 -4.55 -32.43
N GLU A 786 19.70 -3.56 -33.03
CA GLU A 786 20.12 -2.30 -32.39
C GLU A 786 20.91 -2.42 -31.06
N GLY A 787 21.36 -3.63 -30.69
CA GLY A 787 22.14 -3.92 -29.49
C GLY A 787 21.49 -4.87 -28.48
N ALA A 788 20.25 -5.32 -28.70
CA ALA A 788 19.54 -6.28 -27.84
C ALA A 788 18.91 -7.41 -28.67
N ASN A 789 18.71 -8.59 -28.09
CA ASN A 789 18.12 -9.74 -28.77
C ASN A 789 16.59 -9.57 -28.85
N THR A 790 16.10 -9.32 -30.06
CA THR A 790 14.73 -8.83 -30.31
C THR A 790 13.90 -9.85 -31.07
N ALA A 791 12.63 -9.97 -30.69
CA ALA A 791 11.69 -10.90 -31.29
C ALA A 791 11.43 -10.52 -32.75
N TYR A 792 11.42 -11.51 -33.65
CA TYR A 792 11.23 -11.25 -35.08
C TYR A 792 10.24 -12.23 -35.74
N MET A 793 9.67 -11.78 -36.85
CA MET A 793 8.92 -12.61 -37.80
C MET A 793 9.53 -12.48 -39.19
N VAL A 794 9.53 -13.57 -39.96
CA VAL A 794 9.95 -13.58 -41.37
C VAL A 794 9.14 -14.60 -42.16
N ASP A 795 8.79 -14.27 -43.40
CA ASP A 795 8.21 -15.24 -44.35
C ASP A 795 9.32 -15.97 -45.12
N TYR A 796 9.09 -17.22 -45.47
CA TYR A 796 10.01 -18.09 -46.23
C TYR A 796 9.23 -18.90 -47.27
N ASP A 797 9.68 -18.88 -48.53
CA ASP A 797 9.15 -19.74 -49.60
C ASP A 797 10.11 -20.92 -49.83
N ALA A 798 9.67 -22.13 -49.46
CA ALA A 798 10.44 -23.35 -49.60
C ALA A 798 10.70 -23.76 -51.06
N SER A 799 9.95 -23.21 -52.03
CA SER A 799 10.15 -23.51 -53.46
C SER A 799 11.30 -22.73 -54.09
N THR A 800 11.59 -21.53 -53.57
CA THR A 800 12.68 -20.64 -54.02
C THR A 800 13.84 -20.56 -53.03
N LYS A 801 13.63 -20.99 -51.77
CA LYS A 801 14.55 -20.89 -50.62
C LYS A 801 14.83 -19.43 -50.20
N THR A 802 13.91 -18.51 -50.47
CA THR A 802 14.04 -17.07 -50.21
C THR A 802 13.16 -16.58 -49.05
N PHE A 803 13.70 -15.66 -48.25
CA PHE A 803 12.95 -14.97 -47.19
C PHE A 803 12.32 -13.65 -47.66
N SER A 804 11.27 -13.20 -46.97
CA SER A 804 10.62 -11.89 -47.16
C SER A 804 9.98 -11.37 -45.87
N HIS A 805 9.54 -10.11 -45.86
CA HIS A 805 8.84 -9.45 -44.75
C HIS A 805 9.53 -9.49 -43.36
N LYS A 806 10.86 -9.66 -43.27
CA LYS A 806 11.58 -9.68 -41.98
C LYS A 806 11.26 -8.42 -41.17
N THR A 807 10.61 -8.60 -40.03
CA THR A 807 10.11 -7.53 -39.14
C THR A 807 10.54 -7.84 -37.72
N PHE A 808 11.08 -6.84 -37.02
CA PHE A 808 11.46 -6.91 -35.61
C PHE A 808 10.40 -6.25 -34.73
N PHE A 809 10.28 -6.74 -33.49
CA PHE A 809 9.25 -6.35 -32.54
C PHE A 809 9.89 -5.96 -31.20
N PRO A 810 10.58 -4.81 -31.13
CA PRO A 810 11.08 -4.28 -29.86
C PRO A 810 9.90 -3.99 -28.92
N LEU A 811 10.15 -4.08 -27.61
CA LEU A 811 9.17 -3.69 -26.60
C LEU A 811 9.04 -2.16 -26.61
N GLU A 812 7.91 -1.63 -27.10
CA GLU A 812 7.66 -0.18 -27.24
C GLU A 812 7.49 0.54 -25.87
N THR A 813 8.58 0.68 -25.10
CA THR A 813 8.84 1.75 -24.13
C THR A 813 10.30 1.68 -23.67
N ALA A 814 10.76 2.60 -22.81
CA ALA A 814 12.17 2.78 -22.44
C ALA A 814 12.75 1.65 -21.54
N PHE A 815 12.83 0.42 -22.07
CA PHE A 815 13.36 -0.78 -21.43
C PHE A 815 14.65 -1.26 -22.09
N ALA A 816 15.44 -2.04 -21.35
CA ALA A 816 16.62 -2.72 -21.86
C ALA A 816 16.57 -4.19 -21.43
N GLY A 817 16.11 -5.04 -22.35
CA GLY A 817 15.94 -6.48 -22.12
C GLY A 817 15.68 -7.19 -23.44
N ASP A 818 15.93 -8.50 -23.44
CA ASP A 818 15.77 -9.35 -24.61
C ASP A 818 14.34 -9.88 -24.69
N THR A 819 13.86 -10.19 -25.89
CA THR A 819 12.56 -10.83 -26.11
C THR A 819 12.59 -11.76 -27.31
N HIS A 820 11.95 -12.92 -27.19
CA HIS A 820 11.95 -13.97 -28.21
C HIS A 820 10.53 -14.46 -28.45
N PHE A 821 10.17 -14.72 -29.71
CA PHE A 821 8.93 -15.45 -30.02
C PHE A 821 9.20 -16.96 -30.05
N GLU A 822 8.65 -17.69 -29.09
CA GLU A 822 8.79 -19.15 -28.94
C GLU A 822 7.80 -19.90 -29.84
N GLY A 823 6.53 -19.48 -29.79
CA GLY A 823 5.41 -20.20 -30.38
C GLY A 823 4.66 -19.37 -31.42
N ILE A 824 4.20 -20.01 -32.50
CA ILE A 824 3.36 -19.39 -33.54
C ILE A 824 2.13 -20.23 -33.86
N ASN A 825 0.97 -19.57 -33.86
CA ASN A 825 -0.30 -20.10 -34.33
C ASN A 825 -1.01 -19.05 -35.21
N ALA A 826 -1.61 -19.47 -36.34
CA ALA A 826 -2.39 -18.54 -37.17
C ALA A 826 -3.78 -18.25 -36.57
N ALA A 827 -4.24 -17.02 -36.77
CA ALA A 827 -5.52 -16.50 -36.30
C ALA A 827 -6.22 -15.69 -37.41
N PRO A 828 -7.50 -15.30 -37.25
CA PRO A 828 -8.16 -14.43 -38.21
C PRO A 828 -7.41 -13.11 -38.36
N GLY A 829 -6.96 -12.78 -39.58
CA GLY A 829 -6.28 -11.53 -39.90
C GLY A 829 -4.81 -11.41 -39.45
N GLY A 830 -4.20 -12.46 -38.89
CA GLY A 830 -2.83 -12.37 -38.38
C GLY A 830 -2.34 -13.62 -37.65
N TYR A 831 -1.33 -13.44 -36.82
CA TYR A 831 -0.73 -14.51 -36.01
C TYR A 831 -0.88 -14.22 -34.52
N THR A 832 -1.03 -15.29 -33.74
CA THR A 832 -0.95 -15.28 -32.29
C THR A 832 0.36 -15.94 -31.91
N LEU A 833 1.17 -15.24 -31.14
CA LEU A 833 2.53 -15.59 -30.79
C LEU A 833 2.68 -15.71 -29.27
N SER A 834 3.51 -16.67 -28.87
CA SER A 834 3.96 -16.86 -27.49
C SER A 834 5.34 -16.26 -27.38
N ALA A 835 5.61 -15.46 -26.34
CA ALA A 835 6.91 -14.84 -26.16
C ALA A 835 7.46 -15.02 -24.74
N THR A 836 8.77 -15.20 -24.66
CA THR A 836 9.54 -14.99 -23.44
C THR A 836 10.11 -13.58 -23.47
N ILE A 837 10.04 -12.88 -22.34
CA ILE A 837 10.67 -11.58 -22.11
C ILE A 837 11.71 -11.76 -21.01
N LEU A 838 12.94 -11.33 -21.26
CA LEU A 838 14.08 -11.45 -20.37
C LEU A 838 14.58 -10.05 -20.00
N SER A 839 14.43 -9.62 -18.74
CA SER A 839 15.08 -8.39 -18.28
C SER A 839 15.54 -8.51 -16.83
N GLY A 840 16.69 -7.90 -16.54
CA GLY A 840 17.39 -8.02 -15.26
C GLY A 840 17.74 -9.45 -14.84
N GLY A 841 17.80 -10.40 -15.79
CA GLY A 841 18.06 -11.82 -15.53
C GLY A 841 16.84 -12.62 -15.07
N THR A 842 15.63 -12.06 -15.15
CA THR A 842 14.38 -12.78 -14.86
C THR A 842 13.57 -13.00 -16.15
N ALA A 843 12.91 -14.14 -16.29
CA ALA A 843 11.96 -14.39 -17.37
C ALA A 843 10.52 -14.10 -16.94
N ASP A 844 9.75 -13.51 -17.86
CA ASP A 844 8.31 -13.39 -17.79
C ASP A 844 7.68 -13.70 -19.17
N ALA A 845 6.37 -13.96 -19.23
CA ALA A 845 5.68 -14.36 -20.47
C ALA A 845 4.91 -13.20 -21.12
N ALA A 846 4.64 -13.28 -22.43
CA ALA A 846 3.74 -12.36 -23.11
C ALA A 846 3.08 -12.96 -24.36
N TYR A 847 1.76 -12.85 -24.39
CA TYR A 847 0.95 -13.15 -25.57
C TYR A 847 0.96 -11.96 -26.53
N ALA A 848 1.29 -12.20 -27.78
CA ALA A 848 1.20 -11.18 -28.84
C ALA A 848 0.19 -11.58 -29.92
N TYR A 849 -0.59 -10.62 -30.40
CA TYR A 849 -1.28 -10.73 -31.69
C TYR A 849 -0.63 -9.78 -32.70
N VAL A 850 -0.14 -10.34 -33.80
CA VAL A 850 0.46 -9.58 -34.91
C VAL A 850 -0.51 -9.57 -36.09
N PRO A 851 -1.12 -8.42 -36.44
CA PRO A 851 -1.93 -8.29 -37.64
C PRO A 851 -1.08 -8.42 -38.91
N VAL A 852 -1.65 -9.02 -39.96
CA VAL A 852 -1.04 -9.07 -41.29
C VAL A 852 -1.62 -7.94 -42.16
N ASN A 853 -0.72 -7.21 -42.81
CA ASN A 853 -1.03 -6.13 -43.73
C ASN A 853 -1.59 -6.65 -45.06
N ARG A 854 -2.16 -5.74 -45.88
CA ARG A 854 -2.79 -6.09 -47.16
C ARG A 854 -1.80 -6.61 -48.22
N ASP A 855 -0.52 -6.29 -48.08
CA ASP A 855 0.59 -6.78 -48.91
C ASP A 855 1.16 -8.14 -48.45
N GLY A 856 0.79 -8.60 -47.24
CA GLY A 856 1.32 -9.81 -46.60
C GLY A 856 2.34 -9.53 -45.50
N GLY A 857 2.88 -8.31 -45.38
CA GLY A 857 3.83 -7.96 -44.33
C GLY A 857 3.20 -7.88 -42.93
N PHE A 858 4.02 -7.79 -41.89
CA PHE A 858 3.55 -7.74 -40.50
C PHE A 858 3.29 -6.29 -40.02
N ASN A 859 2.30 -6.10 -39.14
CA ASN A 859 2.01 -4.82 -38.46
C ASN A 859 2.49 -4.87 -37.00
N ALA A 860 2.39 -3.77 -36.25
CA ALA A 860 2.82 -3.70 -34.85
C ALA A 860 2.12 -4.75 -33.96
N ALA A 861 2.89 -5.38 -33.06
CA ALA A 861 2.39 -6.42 -32.16
C ALA A 861 1.48 -5.84 -31.05
N GLN A 862 0.34 -6.49 -30.84
CA GLN A 862 -0.58 -6.21 -29.74
C GLN A 862 -0.21 -7.11 -28.56
N TRP A 863 0.65 -6.59 -27.68
CA TRP A 863 1.19 -7.31 -26.52
C TRP A 863 0.22 -7.35 -25.33
N VAL A 864 0.12 -8.52 -24.70
CA VAL A 864 -0.50 -8.76 -23.39
C VAL A 864 0.53 -9.49 -22.52
N PRO A 865 1.20 -8.80 -21.57
CA PRO A 865 2.08 -9.46 -20.59
C PRO A 865 1.32 -10.48 -19.75
N LEU A 866 1.96 -11.59 -19.41
CA LEU A 866 1.38 -12.72 -18.71
C LEU A 866 2.29 -13.20 -17.58
N HIS A 867 1.72 -13.38 -16.40
CA HIS A 867 2.41 -13.94 -15.24
C HIS A 867 1.42 -14.75 -14.41
N TYR A 868 1.73 -16.01 -14.12
CA TYR A 868 0.81 -16.87 -13.37
C TYR A 868 0.60 -16.31 -11.94
N PRO A 869 -0.65 -16.15 -11.46
CA PRO A 869 -0.91 -15.51 -10.18
C PRO A 869 -0.19 -16.18 -8.99
N GLY A 870 0.72 -15.44 -8.36
CA GLY A 870 1.53 -15.90 -7.24
C GLY A 870 2.71 -16.83 -7.59
N SER A 871 3.13 -16.91 -8.86
CA SER A 871 4.38 -17.58 -9.22
C SER A 871 5.62 -16.72 -8.92
N SER A 872 6.80 -17.33 -8.87
CA SER A 872 8.10 -16.62 -8.83
C SER A 872 8.78 -16.47 -10.20
N PHE A 873 8.26 -17.16 -11.21
CA PHE A 873 8.82 -17.28 -12.57
C PHE A 873 7.70 -17.65 -13.54
N CYS A 874 7.75 -17.11 -14.77
CA CYS A 874 6.96 -17.59 -15.90
C CYS A 874 7.79 -17.58 -17.20
N SER A 875 7.62 -18.60 -18.04
CA SER A 875 8.06 -18.59 -19.44
C SER A 875 6.85 -18.61 -20.38
N GLY A 876 7.03 -18.15 -21.62
CA GLY A 876 5.99 -18.07 -22.65
C GLY A 876 6.21 -19.08 -23.76
N ASP A 877 6.26 -20.38 -23.43
CA ASP A 877 6.81 -21.43 -24.30
C ASP A 877 5.98 -21.72 -25.57
N THR A 878 4.65 -21.65 -25.53
CA THR A 878 3.82 -21.97 -26.71
C THR A 878 2.39 -21.44 -26.68
N VAL A 879 1.80 -21.20 -27.87
CA VAL A 879 0.46 -20.61 -28.03
C VAL A 879 -0.45 -21.43 -28.95
N TYR A 880 -1.71 -21.57 -28.55
CA TYR A 880 -2.78 -22.11 -29.38
C TYR A 880 -4.00 -21.18 -29.37
N GLN A 881 -4.28 -20.53 -30.51
CA GLN A 881 -5.35 -19.55 -30.65
C GLN A 881 -5.20 -18.39 -29.65
N ASN A 882 -6.03 -18.35 -28.62
CA ASN A 882 -6.01 -17.34 -27.56
C ASN A 882 -5.55 -17.92 -26.21
N VAL A 883 -4.89 -19.08 -26.23
CA VAL A 883 -4.36 -19.77 -25.06
C VAL A 883 -2.84 -19.80 -25.15
N GLU A 884 -2.19 -18.98 -24.34
CA GLU A 884 -0.76 -19.11 -24.04
C GLU A 884 -0.55 -20.23 -23.03
N MET A 885 0.59 -20.93 -23.12
CA MET A 885 1.00 -22.00 -22.23
C MET A 885 2.50 -21.95 -22.02
N GLY A 886 2.93 -22.16 -20.78
CA GLY A 886 4.35 -22.28 -20.48
C GLY A 886 4.60 -22.79 -19.06
N ILE A 887 5.83 -22.69 -18.59
CA ILE A 887 6.25 -23.10 -17.25
C ILE A 887 6.05 -21.94 -16.26
N CYS A 888 5.51 -22.25 -15.07
CA CYS A 888 5.56 -21.36 -13.91
C CYS A 888 6.09 -22.11 -12.68
N ILE A 889 6.76 -21.40 -11.77
CA ILE A 889 7.19 -21.95 -10.48
C ILE A 889 6.23 -21.47 -9.39
N VAL A 890 5.60 -22.40 -8.68
CA VAL A 890 4.63 -22.12 -7.61
C VAL A 890 4.94 -22.93 -6.35
N THR A 891 4.74 -22.35 -5.18
CA THR A 891 4.89 -23.05 -3.90
C THR A 891 3.72 -24.02 -3.69
N ASP A 892 4.01 -25.29 -3.44
CA ASP A 892 2.98 -26.26 -3.08
C ASP A 892 2.42 -25.95 -1.67
N PRO A 893 1.10 -25.83 -1.50
CA PRO A 893 0.51 -25.40 -0.24
C PRO A 893 0.62 -26.44 0.90
N VAL A 894 0.99 -27.69 0.61
CA VAL A 894 1.14 -28.78 1.58
C VAL A 894 2.61 -29.03 1.93
N SER A 895 3.49 -29.15 0.94
CA SER A 895 4.93 -29.38 1.19
C SER A 895 5.73 -28.11 1.42
N GLN A 896 5.20 -26.93 1.05
CA GLN A 896 5.88 -25.63 1.07
C GLN A 896 7.15 -25.56 0.19
N GLN A 897 7.32 -26.52 -0.72
CA GLN A 897 8.40 -26.53 -1.71
C GLN A 897 7.97 -25.80 -2.99
N SER A 898 8.93 -25.16 -3.67
CA SER A 898 8.72 -24.64 -5.03
C SER A 898 8.61 -25.80 -6.03
N VAL A 899 7.55 -25.81 -6.83
CA VAL A 899 7.28 -26.85 -7.83
C VAL A 899 7.07 -26.23 -9.20
N GLU A 900 7.74 -26.80 -10.21
CA GLU A 900 7.57 -26.45 -11.62
C GLU A 900 6.24 -26.99 -12.14
N ARG A 901 5.40 -26.14 -12.75
CA ARG A 901 4.07 -26.49 -13.28
C ARG A 901 3.84 -25.86 -14.64
N THR A 902 3.32 -26.62 -15.60
CA THR A 902 2.75 -26.03 -16.81
C THR A 902 1.44 -25.29 -16.49
N TYR A 903 1.41 -23.98 -16.77
CA TYR A 903 0.20 -23.18 -16.78
C TYR A 903 -0.36 -23.01 -18.19
N LYS A 904 -1.63 -22.58 -18.27
CA LYS A 904 -2.18 -21.87 -19.41
C LYS A 904 -2.75 -20.53 -18.97
N ALA A 905 -2.68 -19.54 -19.85
CA ALA A 905 -3.36 -18.26 -19.74
C ALA A 905 -4.30 -18.11 -20.95
N THR A 906 -5.61 -18.07 -20.70
CA THR A 906 -6.61 -17.83 -21.76
C THR A 906 -6.86 -16.34 -21.87
N VAL A 907 -6.32 -15.70 -22.91
CA VAL A 907 -6.44 -14.27 -23.17
C VAL A 907 -7.71 -14.01 -23.97
N THR A 908 -8.53 -13.05 -23.55
CA THR A 908 -9.75 -12.64 -24.26
C THR A 908 -9.76 -11.13 -24.43
N VAL A 909 -9.67 -10.67 -25.69
CA VAL A 909 -9.84 -9.26 -26.06
C VAL A 909 -11.26 -9.05 -26.58
N THR A 910 -12.03 -8.18 -25.94
CA THR A 910 -13.44 -7.98 -26.28
C THR A 910 -13.63 -7.04 -27.49
N GLY A 911 -14.72 -7.21 -28.24
CA GLY A 911 -14.99 -6.47 -29.49
C GLY A 911 -14.48 -7.17 -30.76
N GLY A 912 -13.46 -8.03 -30.65
CA GLY A 912 -12.96 -8.88 -31.73
C GLY A 912 -11.73 -8.31 -32.48
N PRO A 913 -11.03 -9.13 -33.30
CA PRO A 913 -9.64 -8.84 -33.71
C PRO A 913 -9.47 -7.91 -34.93
N THR A 914 -10.53 -7.26 -35.41
CA THR A 914 -10.51 -6.56 -36.72
C THR A 914 -10.47 -5.04 -36.59
N GLY A 915 -9.27 -4.53 -36.27
CA GLY A 915 -8.87 -3.15 -36.51
C GLY A 915 -9.05 -2.17 -35.34
N GLY A 916 -7.94 -1.57 -34.90
CA GLY A 916 -7.95 -0.29 -34.18
C GLY A 916 -8.03 -0.32 -32.66
N ALA A 917 -8.02 -1.50 -32.02
CA ALA A 917 -7.75 -1.58 -30.58
C ALA A 917 -6.25 -1.35 -30.33
N ASN A 918 -5.85 -0.09 -30.14
CA ASN A 918 -4.55 0.22 -29.56
C ASN A 918 -4.52 -0.36 -28.14
N ILE A 919 -3.90 -1.53 -27.97
CA ILE A 919 -3.57 -2.05 -26.64
C ILE A 919 -2.41 -1.20 -26.12
N SER A 920 -2.74 -0.04 -25.56
CA SER A 920 -1.81 0.74 -24.76
C SER A 920 -1.40 -0.12 -23.56
N ILE A 921 -0.21 -0.72 -23.63
CA ILE A 921 0.38 -1.46 -22.51
C ILE A 921 0.30 -0.53 -21.29
N PRO A 922 -0.40 -0.91 -20.21
CA PRO A 922 -0.49 -0.06 -19.03
C PRO A 922 0.92 0.14 -18.49
N ALA A 923 1.41 1.39 -18.48
CA ALA A 923 2.81 1.73 -18.21
C ALA A 923 3.38 0.88 -17.07
N ALA A 924 4.23 -0.07 -17.43
CA ALA A 924 4.40 -1.27 -16.65
C ALA A 924 5.04 -0.94 -15.29
N ARG A 925 4.57 -1.61 -14.23
CA ARG A 925 4.65 -1.04 -12.87
C ARG A 925 6.08 -1.04 -12.32
N LYS A 926 6.43 0.08 -11.67
CA LYS A 926 7.67 0.26 -10.89
C LYS A 926 7.39 0.10 -9.40
N GLY A 927 8.03 -0.86 -8.73
CA GLY A 927 7.87 -1.17 -7.31
C GLY A 927 8.22 -2.63 -6.95
N PHE A 928 8.33 -2.91 -5.65
CA PHE A 928 8.52 -4.28 -5.16
C PHE A 928 7.24 -5.13 -5.28
N VAL A 929 7.40 -6.42 -5.56
CA VAL A 929 6.32 -7.36 -5.90
C VAL A 929 5.60 -7.88 -4.65
N GLY A 930 4.27 -7.84 -4.65
CA GLY A 930 3.43 -8.37 -3.57
C GLY A 930 3.65 -7.63 -2.24
N PRO A 931 3.75 -8.33 -1.09
CA PRO A 931 3.79 -7.68 0.22
C PRO A 931 5.09 -6.87 0.44
N ALA A 932 6.15 -7.15 -0.32
CA ALA A 932 7.38 -6.37 -0.36
C ALA A 932 7.18 -4.93 -0.87
N GLY A 933 6.08 -4.65 -1.58
CA GLY A 933 5.72 -3.29 -2.03
C GLY A 933 5.45 -2.30 -0.90
N GLY A 934 5.00 -2.80 0.26
CA GLY A 934 4.61 -1.97 1.41
C GLY A 934 3.42 -1.04 1.13
N ALA A 935 3.12 -0.18 2.11
CA ALA A 935 2.14 0.90 1.95
C ALA A 935 2.69 2.01 1.03
N ARG A 936 2.10 2.16 -0.16
CA ARG A 936 2.62 3.00 -1.25
C ARG A 936 2.82 4.50 -0.89
N ARG A 937 2.13 5.04 0.12
CA ARG A 937 2.32 6.43 0.61
C ARG A 937 3.70 6.62 1.27
N PHE A 938 4.23 5.56 1.90
CA PHE A 938 5.47 5.61 2.68
C PHE A 938 6.67 4.98 1.96
N ALA A 939 6.42 4.13 0.95
CA ALA A 939 7.47 3.49 0.14
C ALA A 939 8.47 4.43 -0.57
N GLN A 940 8.19 5.74 -0.59
CA GLN A 940 9.11 6.81 -1.03
C GLN A 940 10.18 7.20 0.01
N TYR A 941 10.00 6.79 1.27
CA TYR A 941 10.92 7.02 2.39
C TYR A 941 11.79 5.79 2.72
N GLY A 942 11.45 4.63 2.16
CA GLY A 942 12.33 3.47 2.08
C GLY A 942 13.55 3.73 1.16
N PRO A 943 14.46 2.76 1.04
CA PRO A 943 15.70 2.93 0.29
C PRO A 943 15.41 2.97 -1.21
N THR A 944 16.08 3.87 -1.91
CA THR A 944 15.93 3.99 -3.37
C THR A 944 16.91 3.06 -4.10
N GLN A 945 16.60 2.66 -5.33
CA GLN A 945 17.59 2.01 -6.18
C GLN A 945 18.70 3.01 -6.48
N LEU A 946 19.97 2.62 -6.33
CA LEU A 946 21.07 3.49 -6.72
C LEU A 946 21.14 3.72 -8.23
N THR A 947 21.68 4.89 -8.58
CA THR A 947 21.80 5.41 -9.95
C THR A 947 23.27 5.52 -10.39
N THR A 948 24.22 5.45 -9.45
CA THR A 948 25.67 5.59 -9.69
C THR A 948 26.46 4.71 -8.71
N PRO A 949 27.58 4.07 -9.12
CA PRO A 949 28.37 3.20 -8.25
C PRO A 949 28.79 3.81 -6.91
N ASP A 950 29.10 5.11 -6.86
CA ASP A 950 29.54 5.81 -5.63
C ASP A 950 28.50 5.81 -4.49
N GLN A 951 27.23 5.52 -4.79
CA GLN A 951 26.14 5.39 -3.81
C GLN A 951 26.13 4.03 -3.09
N LEU A 952 26.89 3.04 -3.58
CA LEU A 952 26.88 1.69 -3.03
C LEU A 952 27.31 1.67 -1.55
N ASN A 953 26.46 1.09 -0.70
CA ASN A 953 26.62 0.99 0.75
C ASN A 953 26.77 2.34 1.51
N GLN A 954 26.40 3.47 0.91
CA GLN A 954 26.51 4.76 1.60
C GLN A 954 25.42 4.93 2.69
N PRO A 955 25.75 5.59 3.82
CA PRO A 955 24.80 5.83 4.91
C PRO A 955 23.79 6.93 4.56
N ILE A 956 22.61 6.90 5.20
CA ILE A 956 21.59 7.98 5.10
C ILE A 956 22.16 9.34 5.53
N GLY A 957 22.94 9.38 6.62
CA GLY A 957 23.38 10.60 7.27
C GLY A 957 22.29 11.28 8.11
N GLN A 958 22.69 11.99 9.18
CA GLN A 958 21.75 12.44 10.21
C GLN A 958 20.62 13.33 9.68
N ALA A 959 20.93 14.29 8.81
CA ALA A 959 19.93 15.24 8.31
C ALA A 959 18.80 14.55 7.53
N LYS A 960 19.12 13.53 6.73
CA LYS A 960 18.13 12.76 5.96
C LYS A 960 17.42 11.72 6.82
N ALA A 961 18.08 11.18 7.85
CA ALA A 961 17.43 10.34 8.86
C ALA A 961 16.39 11.14 9.66
N ASP A 962 16.72 12.35 10.11
CA ASP A 962 15.80 13.25 10.82
C ASP A 962 14.67 13.77 9.91
N GLU A 963 14.85 13.79 8.58
CA GLU A 963 13.80 14.06 7.59
C GLU A 963 12.84 12.87 7.46
N ILE A 964 13.39 11.67 7.21
CA ILE A 964 12.63 10.41 7.09
C ILE A 964 11.86 10.09 8.38
N ALA A 965 12.47 10.31 9.55
CA ALA A 965 11.83 10.08 10.85
C ALA A 965 10.55 10.90 11.02
N ARG A 966 10.57 12.20 10.70
CA ARG A 966 9.37 13.05 10.76
C ARG A 966 8.33 12.64 9.71
N ALA A 967 8.75 12.24 8.52
CA ALA A 967 7.85 11.72 7.48
C ALA A 967 7.21 10.36 7.84
N LEU A 968 7.82 9.60 8.74
CA LEU A 968 7.33 8.32 9.26
C LEU A 968 6.65 8.42 10.64
N GLY A 969 6.47 9.61 11.21
CA GLY A 969 5.76 9.80 12.48
C GLY A 969 6.61 9.60 13.74
N LEU A 970 7.88 10.00 13.70
CA LEU A 970 8.83 9.92 14.82
C LEU A 970 9.39 11.31 15.16
N ASP A 971 9.40 11.65 16.45
CA ASP A 971 10.09 12.80 17.00
C ASP A 971 11.41 12.39 17.67
N ARG A 972 12.48 13.11 17.32
CA ARG A 972 13.80 12.98 17.93
C ARG A 972 13.81 13.28 19.42
N SER A 973 12.90 14.13 19.92
CA SER A 973 12.83 14.46 21.35
C SER A 973 12.27 13.32 22.21
N LEU A 974 11.53 12.38 21.61
CA LEU A 974 10.87 11.25 22.29
C LEU A 974 11.64 9.93 22.13
N CYS A 975 12.78 9.91 21.43
CA CYS A 975 13.67 8.74 21.36
C CYS A 975 14.33 8.43 22.72
N PHE A 976 14.88 7.22 22.88
CA PHE A 976 15.56 6.81 24.11
C PHE A 976 16.74 7.74 24.44
N THR A 977 16.90 8.10 25.73
CA THR A 977 18.11 8.80 26.18
C THR A 977 19.35 7.89 26.06
N PRO A 978 20.58 8.44 26.01
CA PRO A 978 21.80 7.64 25.99
C PRO A 978 21.88 6.62 27.13
N GLU A 979 21.40 6.99 28.32
CA GLU A 979 21.32 6.14 29.50
C GLU A 979 20.26 5.03 29.35
N GLN A 980 19.06 5.36 28.86
CA GLN A 980 18.01 4.38 28.61
C GLN A 980 18.44 3.35 27.55
N ARG A 981 19.03 3.82 26.45
CA ARG A 981 19.62 2.97 25.42
C ARG A 981 20.72 2.07 26.00
N ALA A 982 21.66 2.62 26.77
CA ALA A 982 22.75 1.81 27.35
C ALA A 982 22.22 0.70 28.28
N LEU A 983 21.14 0.96 29.04
CA LEU A 983 20.48 -0.04 29.88
C LEU A 983 19.77 -1.10 29.02
N PHE A 984 18.96 -0.68 28.03
CA PHE A 984 18.25 -1.59 27.12
C PHE A 984 19.21 -2.50 26.34
N MET A 985 20.23 -1.94 25.69
CA MET A 985 21.22 -2.69 24.90
C MET A 985 22.11 -3.61 25.77
N SER A 986 22.17 -3.39 27.09
CA SER A 986 22.91 -4.27 28.03
C SER A 986 22.02 -5.30 28.74
N GLY A 987 20.72 -5.36 28.43
CA GLY A 987 19.79 -6.28 29.06
C GLY A 987 19.41 -5.91 30.50
N ASN A 988 19.73 -4.70 30.95
CA ASN A 988 19.45 -4.23 32.32
C ASN A 988 18.16 -3.43 32.36
N GLY A 989 17.25 -3.74 33.30
CA GLY A 989 15.97 -3.04 33.43
C GLY A 989 15.37 -3.12 34.84
N ALA A 990 14.68 -2.06 35.23
CA ALA A 990 13.98 -1.97 36.52
C ALA A 990 12.91 -3.07 36.68
N ASN A 991 12.62 -3.46 37.92
CA ASN A 991 11.55 -4.40 38.27
C ASN A 991 11.60 -5.77 37.55
N GLY A 992 12.79 -6.20 37.09
CA GLY A 992 12.96 -7.48 36.37
C GLY A 992 12.61 -7.41 34.88
N SER A 993 12.47 -6.21 34.31
CA SER A 993 12.18 -5.99 32.87
C SER A 993 13.39 -6.19 31.93
N GLY A 994 14.55 -6.58 32.45
CA GLY A 994 15.80 -6.76 31.68
C GLY A 994 16.00 -8.20 31.21
N ASP A 995 16.38 -8.39 29.94
CA ASP A 995 16.75 -9.68 29.35
C ASP A 995 18.03 -9.55 28.51
N PRO A 996 19.19 -10.07 28.99
CA PRO A 996 20.45 -10.03 28.25
C PRO A 996 20.48 -10.87 26.96
N GLN A 997 19.63 -11.88 26.80
CA GLN A 997 19.58 -12.67 25.55
C GLN A 997 18.86 -11.90 24.45
N GLN A 998 17.74 -11.24 24.80
CA GLN A 998 17.00 -10.42 23.86
C GLN A 998 17.76 -9.13 23.51
N ALA A 999 18.43 -8.50 24.49
CA ALA A 999 19.31 -7.35 24.23
C ALA A 999 20.47 -7.69 23.28
N ALA A 1000 21.11 -8.87 23.44
CA ALA A 1000 22.15 -9.32 22.51
C ALA A 1000 21.63 -9.61 21.09
N LEU A 1001 20.37 -10.03 20.95
CA LEU A 1001 19.71 -10.15 19.65
C LEU A 1001 19.44 -8.78 19.02
N VAL A 1002 19.05 -7.76 19.79
CA VAL A 1002 18.94 -6.38 19.29
C VAL A 1002 20.31 -5.86 18.84
N ASP A 1003 21.36 -6.04 19.61
CA ASP A 1003 22.70 -5.49 19.31
C ASP A 1003 23.28 -6.01 17.98
N GLU A 1004 23.29 -7.33 17.76
CA GLU A 1004 23.74 -7.87 16.46
C GLU A 1004 22.77 -7.47 15.33
N SER A 1005 21.45 -7.38 15.58
CA SER A 1005 20.48 -6.95 14.56
C SER A 1005 20.71 -5.50 14.11
N VAL A 1006 20.94 -4.59 15.07
CA VAL A 1006 21.27 -3.19 14.81
C VAL A 1006 22.59 -3.09 14.04
N ASN A 1007 23.62 -3.85 14.44
CA ASN A 1007 24.93 -3.85 13.77
C ASN A 1007 24.84 -4.37 12.32
N LEU A 1008 24.02 -5.40 12.09
CA LEU A 1008 23.73 -5.95 10.77
C LEU A 1008 22.97 -4.95 9.88
N LEU A 1009 21.88 -4.34 10.38
CA LEU A 1009 21.04 -3.40 9.64
C LEU A 1009 21.72 -2.04 9.40
N THR A 1010 22.74 -1.69 10.19
CA THR A 1010 23.57 -0.49 10.00
C THR A 1010 24.87 -0.75 9.24
N ASN A 1011 24.97 -1.89 8.53
CA ASN A 1011 26.11 -2.17 7.64
C ASN A 1011 26.22 -1.11 6.52
N SER A 1012 27.30 -0.33 6.53
CA SER A 1012 27.56 0.73 5.54
C SER A 1012 29.05 1.09 5.47
N THR A 1013 29.43 1.98 4.54
CA THR A 1013 30.81 2.48 4.39
C THR A 1013 31.39 3.08 5.67
N VAL A 1014 30.54 3.63 6.54
CA VAL A 1014 30.91 4.23 7.85
C VAL A 1014 30.77 3.29 9.04
N ASN A 1015 30.12 2.14 8.86
CA ASN A 1015 29.90 1.14 9.91
C ASN A 1015 29.98 -0.28 9.30
N PRO A 1016 31.19 -0.73 8.91
CA PRO A 1016 31.38 -2.03 8.27
C PRO A 1016 31.37 -3.17 9.30
N LEU A 1017 30.98 -4.37 8.88
CA LEU A 1017 31.12 -5.57 9.71
C LEU A 1017 32.54 -6.13 9.60
N THR A 1018 33.10 -6.60 10.72
CA THR A 1018 34.30 -7.46 10.71
C THR A 1018 33.88 -8.92 10.94
N ARG A 1019 34.34 -9.83 10.08
CA ARG A 1019 34.11 -11.29 10.16
C ARG A 1019 35.43 -12.06 9.98
N LEU A 1020 35.50 -13.30 10.47
CA LEU A 1020 36.70 -14.16 10.38
C LEU A 1020 36.62 -15.12 9.18
N VAL A 1021 36.65 -14.56 7.97
CA VAL A 1021 36.57 -15.36 6.72
C VAL A 1021 37.85 -16.19 6.60
N ASN A 1022 37.72 -17.52 6.56
CA ASN A 1022 38.83 -18.47 6.60
C ASN A 1022 39.85 -18.18 7.73
N GLY A 1023 39.37 -17.73 8.89
CA GLY A 1023 40.19 -17.36 10.04
C GLY A 1023 40.87 -15.99 9.95
N THR A 1024 40.71 -15.25 8.85
CA THR A 1024 41.32 -13.94 8.61
C THR A 1024 40.31 -12.82 8.89
N PRO A 1025 40.64 -11.81 9.72
CA PRO A 1025 39.83 -10.62 9.89
C PRO A 1025 39.58 -9.93 8.55
N THR A 1026 38.31 -9.85 8.16
CA THR A 1026 37.86 -9.31 6.88
C THR A 1026 36.75 -8.30 7.14
N ARG A 1027 36.90 -7.10 6.56
CA ARG A 1027 35.90 -6.03 6.53
C ARG A 1027 34.89 -6.33 5.42
N ILE A 1028 33.61 -6.35 5.76
CA ILE A 1028 32.51 -6.70 4.86
C ILE A 1028 31.44 -5.60 4.88
N VAL A 1029 31.09 -5.12 3.69
CA VAL A 1029 30.09 -4.07 3.46
C VAL A 1029 29.14 -4.53 2.35
N LEU A 1030 27.95 -4.99 2.74
CA LEU A 1030 26.94 -5.59 1.87
C LEU A 1030 25.50 -5.07 2.14
N GLY A 1031 25.35 -4.07 3.01
CA GLY A 1031 24.04 -3.54 3.44
C GLY A 1031 23.11 -3.16 2.29
N SER A 1032 23.62 -2.51 1.23
CA SER A 1032 22.82 -2.16 0.04
C SER A 1032 22.24 -3.38 -0.71
N TYR A 1033 22.82 -4.57 -0.58
CA TYR A 1033 22.29 -5.79 -1.18
C TYR A 1033 21.21 -6.46 -0.30
N GLY A 1034 21.03 -5.99 0.95
CA GLY A 1034 20.21 -6.68 1.96
C GLY A 1034 20.80 -8.01 2.44
N LEU A 1035 22.10 -8.24 2.22
CA LEU A 1035 22.82 -9.47 2.57
C LEU A 1035 23.76 -9.25 3.77
N ALA A 1036 24.05 -10.34 4.48
CA ALA A 1036 25.05 -10.39 5.54
C ALA A 1036 25.92 -11.63 5.44
N VAL A 1037 27.08 -11.57 6.13
CA VAL A 1037 27.92 -12.74 6.38
C VAL A 1037 27.85 -13.09 7.85
N SER A 1038 27.65 -14.39 8.13
CA SER A 1038 27.47 -14.93 9.47
C SER A 1038 28.68 -14.67 10.37
N LYS A 1039 28.47 -14.70 11.70
CA LYS A 1039 29.47 -14.28 12.70
C LYS A 1039 30.77 -15.12 12.69
N ASP A 1040 30.68 -16.36 12.24
CA ASP A 1040 31.79 -17.30 12.01
C ASP A 1040 32.50 -17.12 10.65
N GLY A 1041 32.01 -16.22 9.78
CA GLY A 1041 32.61 -15.93 8.46
C GLY A 1041 32.32 -16.96 7.37
N VAL A 1042 31.44 -17.94 7.62
CA VAL A 1042 31.22 -19.09 6.72
C VAL A 1042 30.08 -18.87 5.73
N TRP A 1043 28.95 -18.30 6.17
CA TRP A 1043 27.71 -18.25 5.40
C TRP A 1043 27.40 -16.84 4.91
N LEU A 1044 26.91 -16.73 3.68
CA LEU A 1044 26.28 -15.56 3.09
C LEU A 1044 24.78 -15.83 2.97
N ASP A 1045 23.95 -14.92 3.48
CA ASP A 1045 22.50 -14.99 3.38
C ASP A 1045 21.80 -13.62 3.51
N SER A 1046 20.48 -13.62 3.29
CA SER A 1046 19.62 -12.46 3.46
C SER A 1046 19.50 -12.03 4.92
N LEU A 1047 19.49 -10.73 5.17
CA LEU A 1047 19.15 -10.11 6.46
C LEU A 1047 17.71 -10.38 6.94
N ALA A 1048 16.90 -11.16 6.20
CA ALA A 1048 15.61 -11.70 6.66
C ALA A 1048 15.57 -13.25 6.74
N ASN A 1049 16.70 -13.93 6.53
CA ASN A 1049 16.80 -15.39 6.70
C ASN A 1049 16.37 -15.79 8.13
N LYS A 1050 15.76 -16.98 8.28
CA LYS A 1050 15.30 -17.52 9.57
C LYS A 1050 16.46 -17.78 10.55
N ALA A 1051 17.68 -17.96 10.06
CA ALA A 1051 18.88 -18.09 10.88
C ALA A 1051 19.29 -16.76 11.55
N GLU A 1052 19.04 -15.62 10.89
CA GLU A 1052 19.68 -14.36 11.26
C GLU A 1052 19.01 -13.62 12.43
N PRO A 1053 19.79 -12.89 13.26
CA PRO A 1053 19.28 -12.16 14.43
C PRO A 1053 18.16 -11.17 14.07
N THR A 1054 18.31 -10.51 12.93
CA THR A 1054 17.40 -9.49 12.37
C THR A 1054 15.99 -9.99 12.06
N ARG A 1055 15.80 -11.31 11.91
CA ARG A 1055 14.45 -11.91 11.81
C ARG A 1055 13.96 -12.45 13.16
N ARG A 1056 14.88 -12.91 14.01
CA ARG A 1056 14.59 -13.42 15.35
C ARG A 1056 14.21 -12.30 16.34
N VAL A 1057 14.64 -11.06 16.07
CA VAL A 1057 14.28 -9.88 16.86
C VAL A 1057 12.79 -9.54 16.79
N ASN A 1058 12.01 -10.11 15.87
CA ASN A 1058 10.56 -9.93 15.78
C ASN A 1058 9.82 -10.23 17.09
N GLU A 1059 10.27 -11.23 17.86
CA GLU A 1059 9.67 -11.60 19.16
C GLU A 1059 10.01 -10.60 20.29
N VAL A 1060 11.10 -9.84 20.12
CA VAL A 1060 11.58 -8.80 21.05
C VAL A 1060 10.70 -7.54 20.98
N ILE A 1061 10.26 -7.21 19.77
CA ILE A 1061 9.55 -5.97 19.40
C ILE A 1061 8.02 -6.14 19.26
N ALA A 1062 7.53 -7.39 19.32
CA ALA A 1062 6.10 -7.69 19.35
C ALA A 1062 5.39 -6.98 20.52
N PRO A 1063 4.09 -6.64 20.40
CA PRO A 1063 3.33 -6.07 21.51
C PRO A 1063 3.37 -6.99 22.75
N GLY A 1064 3.72 -6.43 23.91
CA GLY A 1064 3.97 -7.19 25.14
C GLY A 1064 5.33 -7.93 25.21
N GLY A 1065 6.21 -7.76 24.22
CA GLY A 1065 7.57 -8.32 24.20
C GLY A 1065 8.55 -7.58 25.12
N TYR A 1066 9.85 -7.81 24.91
CA TYR A 1066 10.93 -7.19 25.68
C TYR A 1066 10.90 -5.66 25.57
N MET A 1067 10.72 -5.11 24.36
CA MET A 1067 10.66 -3.66 24.12
C MET A 1067 9.55 -2.98 24.95
N ASP A 1068 8.35 -3.56 24.96
CA ASP A 1068 7.20 -3.03 25.69
C ASP A 1068 7.40 -3.14 27.20
N THR A 1069 7.82 -4.32 27.67
CA THR A 1069 8.04 -4.62 29.09
C THR A 1069 9.13 -3.72 29.68
N TRP A 1070 10.21 -3.50 28.91
CA TRP A 1070 11.30 -2.62 29.31
C TRP A 1070 10.89 -1.15 29.28
N ALA A 1071 10.29 -0.66 28.19
CA ALA A 1071 9.95 0.75 28.07
C ALA A 1071 8.95 1.23 29.15
N GLN A 1072 7.96 0.40 29.49
CA GLN A 1072 7.00 0.66 30.55
C GLN A 1072 7.64 0.73 31.94
N ALA A 1073 8.65 -0.11 32.21
CA ALA A 1073 9.32 -0.19 33.51
C ALA A 1073 10.44 0.86 33.70
N ASN A 1074 11.01 1.39 32.61
CA ASN A 1074 12.21 2.25 32.62
C ASN A 1074 11.95 3.67 32.10
N GLY A 1075 10.69 4.11 32.09
CA GLY A 1075 10.31 5.49 31.80
C GLY A 1075 10.45 5.90 30.32
N ALA A 1076 10.40 4.94 29.39
CA ALA A 1076 10.41 5.19 27.95
C ALA A 1076 9.02 4.96 27.30
N THR A 1077 7.96 5.09 28.10
CA THR A 1077 6.56 4.89 27.66
C THR A 1077 6.15 5.85 26.55
N GLU A 1078 6.68 7.07 26.53
CA GLU A 1078 6.41 8.06 25.48
C GLU A 1078 7.09 7.67 24.16
N SER A 1079 8.34 7.19 24.22
CA SER A 1079 9.06 6.60 23.09
C SER A 1079 8.31 5.41 22.48
N LEU A 1080 7.76 4.54 23.34
CA LEU A 1080 6.92 3.42 22.92
C LEU A 1080 5.61 3.88 22.28
N GLN A 1081 4.94 4.89 22.85
CA GLN A 1081 3.71 5.45 22.27
C GLN A 1081 3.96 6.12 20.92
N MET A 1082 5.06 6.86 20.77
CA MET A 1082 5.51 7.40 19.48
C MET A 1082 5.71 6.27 18.47
N LEU A 1083 6.55 5.28 18.78
CA LEU A 1083 6.81 4.14 17.89
C LEU A 1083 5.53 3.40 17.48
N ARG A 1084 4.57 3.20 18.39
CA ARG A 1084 3.30 2.53 18.08
C ARG A 1084 2.30 3.41 17.29
N ARG A 1085 2.46 4.74 17.29
CA ARG A 1085 1.69 5.71 16.47
C ARG A 1085 2.34 5.97 15.09
N SER A 1086 3.65 5.76 14.99
CA SER A 1086 4.44 5.92 13.76
C SER A 1086 4.10 4.88 12.68
N VAL A 1087 4.62 5.08 11.47
CA VAL A 1087 4.46 4.18 10.30
C VAL A 1087 4.95 2.75 10.57
N TYR A 1088 5.75 2.53 11.62
CA TYR A 1088 6.10 1.20 12.12
C TYR A 1088 4.89 0.25 12.25
N THR A 1089 3.76 0.69 12.80
CA THR A 1089 2.57 -0.18 12.94
C THR A 1089 1.78 -0.37 11.64
N LEU A 1090 1.95 0.53 10.66
CA LEU A 1090 1.35 0.43 9.32
C LEU A 1090 2.13 -0.53 8.40
N GLN A 1091 3.46 -0.55 8.50
CA GLN A 1091 4.33 -1.37 7.63
C GLN A 1091 4.63 -2.76 8.21
N LEU A 1092 4.52 -2.97 9.54
CA LEU A 1092 4.79 -4.27 10.17
C LEU A 1092 3.97 -5.44 9.59
N PRO A 1093 2.66 -5.33 9.26
CA PRO A 1093 1.92 -6.41 8.62
C PRO A 1093 2.48 -6.80 7.24
N TYR A 1094 2.87 -5.81 6.43
CA TYR A 1094 3.53 -6.04 5.14
C TYR A 1094 4.88 -6.74 5.32
N GLY A 1095 5.69 -6.31 6.29
CA GLY A 1095 6.97 -6.93 6.60
C GLY A 1095 6.85 -8.40 7.04
N ILE A 1096 5.85 -8.70 7.88
CA ILE A 1096 5.53 -10.07 8.31
C ILE A 1096 5.05 -10.91 7.12
N ALA A 1097 4.13 -10.39 6.29
CA ALA A 1097 3.63 -11.10 5.11
C ALA A 1097 4.76 -11.39 4.09
N ALA A 1098 5.65 -10.42 3.85
CA ALA A 1098 6.77 -10.59 2.93
C ALA A 1098 7.82 -11.59 3.45
N GLN A 1099 7.99 -11.71 4.78
CA GLN A 1099 8.77 -12.78 5.40
C GLN A 1099 8.08 -14.16 5.33
N GLN A 1100 6.76 -14.22 5.16
CA GLN A 1100 6.00 -15.49 5.05
C GLN A 1100 5.87 -16.01 3.61
N VAL A 1101 5.72 -15.13 2.62
CA VAL A 1101 5.54 -15.52 1.21
C VAL A 1101 6.85 -15.96 0.56
N ASN A 1102 7.98 -15.38 0.95
CA ASN A 1102 9.28 -15.74 0.38
C ASN A 1102 9.87 -17.00 1.02
N VAL A 1103 10.33 -17.92 0.18
CA VAL A 1103 11.00 -19.20 0.52
C VAL A 1103 12.35 -18.95 1.28
N PRO A 1104 13.10 -19.98 1.75
CA PRO A 1104 14.21 -19.80 2.71
C PRO A 1104 15.23 -18.70 2.40
N ALA A 1105 15.52 -18.44 1.12
CA ALA A 1105 16.39 -17.37 0.64
C ALA A 1105 16.03 -15.96 1.15
N GLN A 1106 14.73 -15.69 1.36
CA GLN A 1106 14.22 -14.41 1.86
C GLN A 1106 14.75 -13.21 1.05
N LEU A 1107 14.62 -13.32 -0.27
CA LEU A 1107 14.88 -12.25 -1.21
C LEU A 1107 13.54 -11.61 -1.64
N ALA A 1108 13.62 -10.47 -2.32
CA ALA A 1108 12.48 -9.75 -2.87
C ALA A 1108 12.76 -9.34 -4.32
N VAL A 1109 11.70 -9.36 -5.13
CA VAL A 1109 11.74 -8.90 -6.53
C VAL A 1109 11.24 -7.45 -6.59
N TYR A 1110 12.03 -6.58 -7.21
CA TYR A 1110 11.64 -5.25 -7.65
C TYR A 1110 11.30 -5.31 -9.15
N ARG A 1111 10.09 -4.92 -9.55
CA ARG A 1111 9.76 -4.71 -10.98
C ARG A 1111 9.95 -3.24 -11.34
N ASN A 1112 10.44 -2.98 -12.55
CA ASN A 1112 10.48 -1.70 -13.25
C ASN A 1112 9.91 -1.94 -14.65
N GLY A 1113 8.60 -2.17 -14.70
CA GLY A 1113 7.94 -2.60 -15.93
C GLY A 1113 8.26 -4.05 -16.29
N PHE A 1114 8.99 -4.27 -17.39
CA PHE A 1114 9.50 -5.59 -17.74
C PHE A 1114 10.79 -5.94 -16.99
N ASP A 1115 11.57 -4.95 -16.55
CA ASP A 1115 12.81 -5.21 -15.81
C ASP A 1115 12.49 -5.72 -14.40
N SER A 1116 13.24 -6.71 -13.92
CA SER A 1116 13.23 -7.03 -12.49
C SER A 1116 14.61 -7.26 -11.88
N ALA A 1117 14.75 -6.83 -10.63
CA ALA A 1117 15.95 -6.97 -9.83
C ALA A 1117 15.65 -7.73 -8.53
N VAL A 1118 16.56 -8.61 -8.13
CA VAL A 1118 16.47 -9.34 -6.85
C VAL A 1118 17.31 -8.63 -5.78
N VAL A 1119 16.78 -8.45 -4.58
CA VAL A 1119 17.49 -7.87 -3.42
C VAL A 1119 17.16 -8.62 -2.14
N GLY A 1120 17.99 -8.53 -1.11
CA GLY A 1120 17.67 -9.04 0.23
C GLY A 1120 16.43 -8.33 0.78
N LEU A 1121 15.48 -9.10 1.28
CA LEU A 1121 14.14 -8.65 1.68
C LEU A 1121 14.13 -7.50 2.70
N SER A 1122 15.21 -7.34 3.49
CA SER A 1122 15.40 -6.23 4.43
C SER A 1122 15.47 -4.85 3.77
N MET A 1123 15.83 -4.76 2.48
CA MET A 1123 15.90 -3.52 1.71
C MET A 1123 14.58 -3.17 1.02
N THR A 1124 13.53 -3.97 1.23
CA THR A 1124 12.17 -3.60 0.79
C THR A 1124 11.60 -2.53 1.72
N PRO A 1125 10.83 -1.54 1.22
CA PRO A 1125 10.29 -0.47 2.02
C PRO A 1125 9.60 -0.91 3.34
N PRO A 1126 8.72 -1.93 3.38
CA PRO A 1126 8.05 -2.28 4.63
C PRO A 1126 9.02 -2.85 5.69
N LEU A 1127 10.02 -3.65 5.31
CA LEU A 1127 11.02 -4.13 6.30
C LEU A 1127 12.00 -3.02 6.67
N TRP A 1128 12.45 -2.23 5.71
CA TRP A 1128 13.42 -1.17 5.94
C TRP A 1128 12.84 -0.05 6.80
N GLU A 1129 11.60 0.39 6.55
CA GLU A 1129 10.91 1.42 7.33
C GLU A 1129 10.61 0.93 8.77
N VAL A 1130 10.19 -0.32 8.94
CA VAL A 1130 10.01 -0.95 10.26
C VAL A 1130 11.32 -0.96 11.04
N ASN A 1131 12.41 -1.40 10.40
CA ASN A 1131 13.74 -1.42 11.01
C ASN A 1131 14.26 -0.01 11.31
N PHE A 1132 14.05 0.95 10.39
CA PHE A 1132 14.42 2.35 10.59
C PHE A 1132 13.70 2.94 11.79
N CYS A 1133 12.38 2.72 11.93
CA CYS A 1133 11.61 3.27 13.06
C CYS A 1133 12.08 2.73 14.40
N LEU A 1134 12.40 1.44 14.48
CA LEU A 1134 13.00 0.82 15.67
C LEU A 1134 14.36 1.44 15.98
N ILE A 1135 15.28 1.45 15.02
CA ILE A 1135 16.66 1.90 15.21
C ILE A 1135 16.68 3.39 15.55
N TYR A 1136 15.85 4.22 14.92
CA TYR A 1136 15.75 5.65 15.22
C TYR A 1136 15.20 5.91 16.63
N THR A 1137 14.21 5.13 17.08
CA THR A 1137 13.67 5.21 18.46
C THR A 1137 14.74 4.85 19.51
N LEU A 1138 15.67 3.94 19.18
CA LEU A 1138 16.79 3.54 20.06
C LEU A 1138 18.00 4.50 20.00
N ASP A 1139 18.36 4.98 18.81
CA ASP A 1139 19.34 6.04 18.56
C ASP A 1139 19.21 6.62 17.13
N PRO A 1140 18.82 7.90 16.98
CA PRO A 1140 18.86 8.62 15.70
C PRO A 1140 20.22 8.55 14.98
N ALA A 1141 21.33 8.44 15.72
CA ALA A 1141 22.68 8.33 15.16
C ALA A 1141 23.11 6.89 14.78
N LEU A 1142 22.30 5.87 15.12
CA LEU A 1142 22.39 4.55 14.51
C LEU A 1142 21.58 4.50 13.21
N ALA A 1143 20.36 5.03 13.20
CA ALA A 1143 19.51 5.05 12.01
C ALA A 1143 20.19 5.80 10.85
N ALA A 1144 20.88 6.90 11.16
CA ALA A 1144 21.73 7.64 10.22
C ALA A 1144 22.84 6.81 9.53
N LYS A 1145 23.17 5.60 10.00
CA LYS A 1145 24.18 4.70 9.42
C LYS A 1145 23.62 3.61 8.52
N MET A 1146 22.30 3.41 8.49
CA MET A 1146 21.66 2.43 7.60
C MET A 1146 21.99 2.74 6.13
N PRO A 1147 22.03 1.72 5.23
CA PRO A 1147 22.25 1.94 3.80
C PRO A 1147 21.09 2.75 3.20
N ALA A 1148 21.42 3.84 2.51
CA ALA A 1148 20.46 4.79 1.93
C ALA A 1148 19.88 4.35 0.58
N GLN A 1149 20.64 3.53 -0.16
CA GLN A 1149 20.23 2.96 -1.43
C GLN A 1149 20.40 1.43 -1.43
N TRP A 1150 19.64 0.76 -2.30
CA TRP A 1150 19.80 -0.66 -2.59
C TRP A 1150 20.44 -0.94 -3.95
N HIS A 1151 21.14 -2.08 -4.05
CA HIS A 1151 21.74 -2.63 -5.25
C HIS A 1151 21.13 -4.02 -5.53
N PRO A 1152 20.84 -4.40 -6.80
CA PRO A 1152 20.54 -5.78 -7.15
C PRO A 1152 21.62 -6.76 -6.65
N ILE A 1153 21.24 -7.92 -6.13
CA ILE A 1153 22.20 -9.00 -5.86
C ILE A 1153 22.72 -9.53 -7.22
N PRO A 1154 24.04 -9.83 -7.37
CA PRO A 1154 24.56 -10.46 -8.58
C PRO A 1154 23.78 -11.75 -8.90
N ALA A 1155 23.44 -11.97 -10.18
CA ALA A 1155 22.45 -12.97 -10.57
C ALA A 1155 22.81 -14.39 -10.11
N GLU A 1156 24.08 -14.74 -10.18
CA GLU A 1156 24.65 -16.02 -9.78
C GLU A 1156 24.50 -16.25 -8.26
N VAL A 1157 24.71 -15.18 -7.47
CA VAL A 1157 24.53 -15.19 -6.01
C VAL A 1157 23.04 -15.28 -5.65
N ALA A 1158 22.17 -14.57 -6.38
CA ALA A 1158 20.73 -14.61 -6.18
C ALA A 1158 20.16 -16.00 -6.47
N THR A 1159 20.54 -16.61 -7.60
CA THR A 1159 20.16 -17.98 -7.97
C THR A 1159 20.64 -19.00 -6.94
N ALA A 1160 21.91 -18.97 -6.54
CA ALA A 1160 22.45 -19.91 -5.55
C ALA A 1160 21.79 -19.78 -4.17
N LEU A 1161 21.35 -18.57 -3.77
CA LEU A 1161 20.55 -18.36 -2.57
C LEU A 1161 19.13 -18.91 -2.70
N LEU A 1162 18.50 -18.77 -3.88
CA LEU A 1162 17.15 -19.28 -4.18
C LEU A 1162 17.09 -20.82 -4.28
N GLU A 1163 18.13 -21.45 -4.81
CA GLU A 1163 18.26 -22.92 -4.91
C GLU A 1163 18.63 -23.59 -3.57
N SER A 1164 19.17 -22.82 -2.60
CA SER A 1164 19.54 -23.34 -1.28
C SER A 1164 18.30 -23.63 -0.41
N GLU A 1165 18.14 -24.89 0.00
CA GLU A 1165 17.10 -25.33 0.97
C GLU A 1165 17.10 -24.53 2.29
N THR A 1166 18.23 -23.90 2.63
CA THR A 1166 18.41 -23.09 3.84
C THR A 1166 18.39 -21.58 3.58
N GLY A 1167 18.40 -21.16 2.32
CA GLY A 1167 18.56 -19.76 1.92
C GLY A 1167 19.93 -19.17 2.25
N ARG A 1168 20.97 -20.02 2.36
CA ARG A 1168 22.36 -19.66 2.67
C ARG A 1168 23.32 -20.33 1.69
N VAL A 1169 24.41 -19.66 1.35
CA VAL A 1169 25.54 -20.21 0.59
C VAL A 1169 26.85 -19.98 1.35
N ARG A 1170 27.96 -20.66 0.98
CA ARG A 1170 29.27 -20.34 1.57
C ARG A 1170 29.75 -18.99 1.05
N PHE A 1171 30.19 -18.09 1.92
CA PHE A 1171 30.67 -16.79 1.49
C PHE A 1171 31.93 -16.88 0.61
N SER A 1172 32.83 -17.81 0.92
CA SER A 1172 34.10 -18.08 0.21
C SER A 1172 33.96 -18.43 -1.27
N ASP A 1173 32.76 -18.81 -1.71
CA ASP A 1173 32.53 -19.34 -3.05
C ASP A 1173 31.98 -18.24 -3.98
N TYR A 1174 31.55 -17.10 -3.40
CA TYR A 1174 30.82 -16.01 -4.06
C TYR A 1174 31.34 -14.59 -3.72
N ASP A 1175 32.38 -14.45 -2.88
CA ASP A 1175 32.91 -13.15 -2.44
C ASP A 1175 33.39 -12.27 -3.61
N TRP A 1176 33.95 -12.89 -4.65
CA TRP A 1176 34.47 -12.26 -5.87
C TRP A 1176 33.40 -11.65 -6.79
N TYR A 1177 32.11 -11.98 -6.64
CA TYR A 1177 31.02 -11.32 -7.37
C TYR A 1177 30.72 -9.90 -6.85
N PHE A 1178 31.26 -9.52 -5.67
CA PHE A 1178 31.03 -8.20 -5.10
C PHE A 1178 32.13 -7.19 -5.48
N PRO A 1179 31.78 -5.91 -5.78
CA PRO A 1179 32.75 -4.89 -6.19
C PRO A 1179 33.91 -4.68 -5.20
N THR A 1180 35.07 -4.31 -5.74
CA THR A 1180 36.30 -4.08 -4.97
C THR A 1180 36.09 -2.99 -3.93
N GLY A 1181 36.13 -3.36 -2.64
CA GLY A 1181 35.81 -2.47 -1.52
C GLY A 1181 34.60 -2.92 -0.68
N CYS A 1182 33.72 -3.76 -1.22
CA CYS A 1182 32.68 -4.46 -0.45
C CYS A 1182 33.27 -5.54 0.47
N VAL A 1183 34.35 -6.20 0.00
CA VAL A 1183 35.11 -7.20 0.75
C VAL A 1183 36.57 -6.74 0.79
N VAL A 1184 37.12 -6.54 1.99
CA VAL A 1184 38.50 -6.07 2.19
C VAL A 1184 39.14 -6.82 3.34
N VAL A 1185 40.16 -7.62 3.06
CA VAL A 1185 41.00 -8.24 4.11
C VAL A 1185 41.68 -7.14 4.92
N THR A 1186 41.51 -7.15 6.24
CA THR A 1186 42.19 -6.19 7.13
C THR A 1186 43.57 -6.73 7.54
N PRO A 1187 44.63 -5.89 7.51
CA PRO A 1187 45.98 -6.27 7.98
C PRO A 1187 46.05 -6.63 9.48
#